data_AF-A0A3D9L0P8-F1
#
_entry.id   AF-A0A3D9L0P8-F1
#
_cell.length_a   1.000
_cell.length_b   1.000
_cell.length_c   1.000
_cell.angle_alpha   90.00
_cell.angle_beta   90.00
_cell.angle_gamma   90.00
#
_symmetry.space_group_name_H-M   'P 1'
#
loop_
_entity.id
_entity.type
_entity.pdbx_description
1 polymer ?
#
loop_
_entity_poly.entity_id
_entity_poly.type
_entity_poly.pdbx_seq_one_letter_code
_entity_poly.pdbx_strand_id
1 'polypeptide(L)'
;MTKRILRVFSFTFILWSLLVIDLKGSDIKGGLKFNSYEEIKDNRTGINFTPDRALPMGGHFKMSFYFSYWREFQAYGHIFRIIGSDDNNIDLISSPYNSKFDDLNLILGDSATAVSFSFEEIGLQPNKWILCELTISPREHYIALSLDGKEKRKTLDFELEKALVAFGKNMLGKYTTSDVPPLNLREVTFEVNGDTVRHWPLVKYRGSKCFDELGAHVAEATNPNWMVDRHVRWQLKNTLSFTGRPQVVFDQEETFYVISPEYITSYNMATDVSKTDTLAQSVALPFNQASMYMKDLHEIWCYDLDSMSINKLSLERKEFYEVNSNFVIPTSHWHANKVKTQDGKVVFFGGYGHYTYNNELLVFDSAGQKTIVSDIEPRYLSALGQNSQGKTYVFGGYGSKNGSQEYGARSFHNLYELDLEQQSAKELWTLEEEAGGNVFSNSLVFGESDSLFYVLRYPRDKFNSKAVLEAYDLFTGEKEVFEDSIDLDFLDTNSYVDLLLNKKTNELTAVILSGGQQGYDISFYTLDFPPLHSSEIIQSKPFPYSILWSILGGSALLVVVMFWIRKRRRKTSVDAPANPVEEHAAPAPLPVVEPPKDFDDKKSAILFLGGFQVLDKQGNEISEKFSSTLRTLLTMLLLYSSNKGKGVPSNFIWEALWSDKSQNSARNNRNVNIKKLRDLLESVGDITIKSTSDKWQITFDEEVFFDYGYLIECLEEQRPITPALLGLIKRGNILPSLELDWVDGYKAKLSNKIVDYLITNSRVNPHDADIQLDIADSIFQHDIINQDALSIKVRYLNAKKKFALAKKCYESYEKEYELLYGEAFDVPFDEFVKGSEI
;
A
#
# COMPACT_ATOMS: atom_id res chain seq x y z
N MET A 1 -36.72 -21.23 -28.36
CA MET A 1 -36.83 -20.37 -27.16
C MET A 1 -36.05 -20.93 -25.97
N THR A 2 -35.97 -22.25 -25.83
CA THR A 2 -35.32 -23.00 -24.73
C THR A 2 -33.79 -22.83 -24.61
N LYS A 3 -33.03 -22.73 -25.71
CA LYS A 3 -31.55 -22.58 -25.64
C LYS A 3 -31.03 -21.21 -25.16
N ARG A 4 -31.84 -20.14 -25.31
CA ARG A 4 -31.47 -18.79 -24.82
C ARG A 4 -31.75 -18.63 -23.31
N ILE A 5 -32.79 -19.28 -22.81
CA ILE A 5 -33.12 -19.29 -21.37
C ILE A 5 -32.04 -20.04 -20.59
N LEU A 6 -31.55 -21.17 -21.11
CA LEU A 6 -30.48 -21.95 -20.47
C LEU A 6 -29.16 -21.17 -20.36
N ARG A 7 -28.80 -20.36 -21.38
CA ARG A 7 -27.60 -19.52 -21.33
C ARG A 7 -27.70 -18.38 -20.33
N VAL A 8 -28.88 -17.79 -20.15
CA VAL A 8 -29.10 -16.75 -19.13
C VAL A 8 -29.01 -17.34 -17.73
N PHE A 9 -29.59 -18.54 -17.50
CA PHE A 9 -29.48 -19.25 -16.23
C PHE A 9 -28.04 -19.66 -15.89
N SER A 10 -27.26 -20.14 -16.87
CA SER A 10 -25.84 -20.45 -16.66
C SER A 10 -25.00 -19.20 -16.37
N PHE A 11 -25.33 -18.05 -17.00
CA PHE A 11 -24.62 -16.80 -16.72
C PHE A 11 -24.95 -16.24 -15.33
N THR A 12 -26.20 -16.35 -14.88
CA THR A 12 -26.58 -16.00 -13.50
C THR A 12 -26.00 -16.96 -12.47
N PHE A 13 -25.87 -18.26 -12.78
CA PHE A 13 -25.26 -19.24 -11.88
C PHE A 13 -23.75 -19.02 -11.75
N ILE A 14 -23.06 -18.64 -12.83
CA ILE A 14 -21.64 -18.26 -12.81
C ILE A 14 -21.44 -16.94 -12.03
N LEU A 15 -22.35 -15.96 -12.19
CA LEU A 15 -22.34 -14.74 -11.37
C LEU A 15 -22.61 -15.02 -9.88
N TRP A 16 -23.44 -16.02 -9.58
CA TRP A 16 -23.72 -16.44 -8.20
C TRP A 16 -22.57 -17.25 -7.59
N SER A 17 -21.90 -18.11 -8.37
CA SER A 17 -20.73 -18.87 -7.91
C SER A 17 -19.49 -17.99 -7.72
N LEU A 18 -19.39 -16.86 -8.43
CA LEU A 18 -18.36 -15.84 -8.18
C LEU A 18 -18.64 -14.98 -6.93
N LEU A 19 -19.86 -15.05 -6.37
CA LEU A 19 -20.28 -14.38 -5.14
C LEU A 19 -20.15 -15.26 -3.89
N VAL A 20 -19.78 -16.55 -4.06
CA VAL A 20 -19.53 -17.50 -2.98
C VAL A 20 -18.10 -18.03 -3.13
N ILE A 21 -17.13 -17.12 -3.00
CA ILE A 21 -15.80 -17.50 -2.53
C ILE A 21 -15.84 -17.26 -1.03
N ASP A 22 -16.18 -18.31 -0.31
CA ASP A 22 -16.00 -18.39 1.14
C ASP A 22 -14.48 -18.43 1.36
N LEU A 23 -13.88 -17.26 1.59
CA LEU A 23 -12.51 -17.14 2.05
C LEU A 23 -12.48 -17.80 3.43
N LYS A 24 -11.89 -19.00 3.49
CA LYS A 24 -11.41 -19.57 4.75
C LYS A 24 -10.64 -18.46 5.47
N GLY A 25 -11.19 -18.02 6.60
CA GLY A 25 -10.57 -16.97 7.41
C GLY A 25 -9.17 -17.39 7.81
N SER A 26 -8.17 -16.78 7.18
CA SER A 26 -6.93 -16.48 7.90
C SER A 26 -7.33 -15.65 9.12
N ASP A 27 -6.76 -15.96 10.29
CA ASP A 27 -7.02 -15.24 11.54
C ASP A 27 -6.37 -13.84 11.46
N ILE A 28 -6.97 -12.95 10.66
CA ILE A 28 -6.51 -11.57 10.48
C ILE A 28 -6.67 -10.88 11.83
N LYS A 29 -5.56 -10.33 12.34
CA LYS A 29 -5.57 -9.58 13.60
C LYS A 29 -6.22 -8.22 13.37
N GLY A 30 -7.55 -8.21 13.42
CA GLY A 30 -8.36 -7.00 13.34
C GLY A 30 -8.83 -6.48 14.69
N GLY A 31 -9.57 -5.39 14.61
CA GLY A 31 -10.11 -4.68 15.75
C GLY A 31 -9.80 -3.19 15.73
N LEU A 32 -10.35 -2.50 16.72
CA LEU A 32 -10.09 -1.09 17.00
C LEU A 32 -9.36 -1.00 18.34
N LYS A 33 -8.12 -0.51 18.32
CA LYS A 33 -7.39 -0.13 19.54
C LYS A 33 -7.85 1.25 19.97
N PHE A 34 -8.09 1.43 21.27
CA PHE A 34 -8.55 2.71 21.80
C PHE A 34 -7.37 3.47 22.38
N ASN A 35 -7.16 4.68 21.87
CA ASN A 35 -6.32 5.69 22.48
C ASN A 35 -6.97 6.14 23.81
N SER A 36 -6.21 6.05 24.90
CA SER A 36 -6.69 6.14 26.28
C SER A 36 -5.96 7.26 27.06
N TYR A 37 -5.53 7.02 28.29
CA TYR A 37 -4.90 8.02 29.18
C TYR A 37 -3.52 8.50 28.75
N GLU A 38 -2.86 7.76 27.87
CA GLU A 38 -1.61 8.17 27.23
C GLU A 38 -1.81 9.37 26.29
N GLU A 39 -3.04 9.58 25.83
CA GLU A 39 -3.42 10.68 24.94
C GLU A 39 -4.22 11.77 25.66
N ILE A 40 -4.13 12.99 25.13
CA ILE A 40 -5.03 14.08 25.51
C ILE A 40 -6.48 13.71 25.17
N LYS A 41 -7.44 14.25 25.91
CA LYS A 41 -8.88 13.93 25.78
C LYS A 41 -9.41 14.06 24.35
N ASP A 42 -8.87 15.00 23.59
CA ASP A 42 -9.29 15.27 22.22
C ASP A 42 -8.90 14.15 21.26
N ASN A 43 -7.79 13.45 21.52
CA ASN A 43 -7.23 12.36 20.72
C ASN A 43 -7.69 10.96 21.14
N ARG A 44 -8.45 10.85 22.24
CA ARG A 44 -8.99 9.57 22.72
C ARG A 44 -10.00 8.97 21.75
N THR A 45 -10.04 7.65 21.70
CA THR A 45 -10.84 6.91 20.72
C THR A 45 -12.26 6.66 21.23
N GLY A 46 -13.20 6.67 20.31
CA GLY A 46 -14.55 6.17 20.53
C GLY A 46 -15.16 5.66 19.25
N ILE A 47 -16.25 4.91 19.34
CA ILE A 47 -16.98 4.42 18.18
C ILE A 47 -18.49 4.38 18.46
N ASN A 48 -19.27 4.98 17.57
CA ASN A 48 -20.73 4.98 17.61
C ASN A 48 -21.26 3.96 16.59
N PHE A 49 -21.99 2.95 17.04
CA PHE A 49 -22.58 1.90 16.20
C PHE A 49 -24.00 2.25 15.70
N THR A 50 -24.51 3.40 16.11
CA THR A 50 -25.82 3.94 15.75
C THR A 50 -25.76 5.43 15.37
N PRO A 51 -24.84 5.87 14.49
CA PRO A 51 -24.69 7.28 14.16
C PRO A 51 -25.92 7.83 13.43
N ASP A 52 -26.55 7.04 12.57
CA ASP A 52 -27.67 7.49 11.73
C ASP A 52 -29.05 7.17 12.33
N ARG A 53 -29.17 6.03 13.03
CA ARG A 53 -30.46 5.52 13.49
C ARG A 53 -30.31 4.61 14.71
N ALA A 54 -31.14 4.87 15.72
CA ALA A 54 -31.28 4.03 16.89
C ALA A 54 -31.75 2.60 16.55
N LEU A 55 -31.23 1.63 17.30
CA LEU A 55 -31.58 0.22 17.19
C LEU A 55 -32.95 -0.05 17.81
N PRO A 56 -33.81 -0.87 17.17
CA PRO A 56 -35.04 -1.32 17.80
C PRO A 56 -34.72 -2.34 18.92
N MET A 57 -35.30 -2.12 20.11
CA MET A 57 -35.00 -2.86 21.35
C MET A 57 -36.25 -3.54 21.95
N GLY A 58 -37.41 -3.50 21.28
CA GLY A 58 -38.67 -4.06 21.80
C GLY A 58 -38.76 -5.59 21.91
N GLY A 59 -37.69 -6.32 21.55
CA GLY A 59 -37.58 -7.77 21.65
C GLY A 59 -36.45 -8.21 22.60
N HIS A 60 -36.14 -9.49 22.63
CA HIS A 60 -34.97 -9.99 23.34
C HIS A 60 -33.70 -9.52 22.61
N PHE A 61 -32.99 -8.54 23.15
CA PHE A 61 -31.79 -7.98 22.56
C PHE A 61 -30.54 -8.60 23.18
N LYS A 62 -29.55 -8.92 22.34
CA LYS A 62 -28.23 -9.35 22.79
C LYS A 62 -27.16 -8.59 22.02
N MET A 63 -26.23 -7.99 22.75
CA MET A 63 -25.01 -7.39 22.22
C MET A 63 -23.82 -8.25 22.65
N SER A 64 -23.06 -8.75 21.69
CA SER A 64 -21.85 -9.53 21.93
C SER A 64 -20.64 -8.85 21.30
N PHE A 65 -19.51 -8.85 21.99
CA PHE A 65 -18.24 -8.35 21.45
C PHE A 65 -17.05 -8.93 22.21
N TYR A 66 -15.88 -8.98 21.56
CA TYR A 66 -14.65 -9.29 22.25
C TYR A 66 -13.92 -8.01 22.61
N PHE A 67 -13.40 -7.94 23.84
CA PHE A 67 -12.50 -6.88 24.25
C PHE A 67 -11.25 -7.42 24.92
N SER A 68 -10.15 -6.67 24.84
CA SER A 68 -8.94 -6.92 25.61
C SER A 68 -8.40 -5.61 26.16
N TYR A 69 -7.62 -5.68 27.23
CA TYR A 69 -6.92 -4.52 27.76
C TYR A 69 -5.49 -4.57 27.25
N TRP A 70 -4.98 -3.53 26.60
CA TRP A 70 -3.57 -3.54 26.16
C TRP A 70 -2.60 -3.18 27.29
N ARG A 71 -3.11 -2.78 28.47
CA ARG A 71 -2.40 -2.67 29.76
C ARG A 71 -3.40 -2.63 30.93
N GLU A 72 -2.93 -2.90 32.15
CA GLU A 72 -3.79 -2.94 33.36
C GLU A 72 -3.85 -1.64 34.16
N PHE A 73 -2.90 -0.72 33.96
CA PHE A 73 -2.86 0.54 34.69
C PHE A 73 -3.56 1.68 33.92
N GLN A 74 -4.00 2.72 34.65
CA GLN A 74 -4.80 3.82 34.11
C GLN A 74 -6.04 3.32 33.38
N ALA A 75 -6.71 2.35 33.99
CA ALA A 75 -7.78 1.58 33.37
C ALA A 75 -9.21 2.14 33.63
N TYR A 76 -9.36 3.38 34.07
CA TYR A 76 -10.69 3.96 34.31
C TYR A 76 -11.41 4.34 33.01
N GLY A 77 -12.74 4.29 32.96
CA GLY A 77 -13.52 4.91 31.88
C GLY A 77 -14.64 4.04 31.34
N HIS A 78 -15.32 4.53 30.32
CA HIS A 78 -16.46 3.85 29.70
C HIS A 78 -15.98 2.82 28.68
N ILE A 79 -16.38 1.55 28.86
CA ILE A 79 -16.27 0.53 27.82
C ILE A 79 -17.35 0.78 26.78
N PHE A 80 -18.63 0.77 27.21
CA PHE A 80 -19.75 1.15 26.36
C PHE A 80 -20.80 1.97 27.12
N ARG A 81 -21.64 2.64 26.33
CA ARG A 81 -22.85 3.34 26.75
C ARG A 81 -23.99 3.02 25.78
N ILE A 82 -25.14 2.68 26.35
CA ILE A 82 -26.41 2.54 25.65
C ILE A 82 -27.38 3.59 26.19
N ILE A 83 -28.04 4.35 25.31
CA ILE A 83 -29.04 5.35 25.71
C ILE A 83 -30.39 5.02 25.09
N GLY A 84 -31.41 4.87 25.94
CA GLY A 84 -32.81 4.67 25.55
C GLY A 84 -33.54 5.96 25.20
N SER A 85 -34.77 5.83 24.69
CA SER A 85 -35.63 6.95 24.29
C SER A 85 -35.93 7.97 25.39
N ASP A 86 -35.97 7.53 26.65
CA ASP A 86 -36.31 8.35 27.84
C ASP A 86 -35.06 8.88 28.58
N ASP A 87 -33.92 9.00 27.89
CA ASP A 87 -32.61 9.35 28.46
C ASP A 87 -32.07 8.34 29.50
N ASN A 88 -32.68 7.17 29.67
CA ASN A 88 -32.13 6.13 30.54
C ASN A 88 -30.83 5.56 29.93
N ASN A 89 -29.72 5.66 30.66
CA ASN A 89 -28.43 5.11 30.26
C ASN A 89 -28.17 3.72 30.87
N ILE A 90 -27.50 2.87 30.09
CA ILE A 90 -26.88 1.62 30.54
C ILE A 90 -25.40 1.72 30.18
N ASP A 91 -24.54 1.79 31.19
CA ASP A 91 -23.11 1.96 31.01
C ASP A 91 -22.35 0.76 31.58
N LEU A 92 -21.33 0.29 30.87
CA LEU A 92 -20.29 -0.55 31.45
C LEU A 92 -19.05 0.30 31.68
N ILE A 93 -18.69 0.49 32.95
CA ILE A 93 -17.58 1.35 33.37
C ILE A 93 -16.48 0.51 33.99
N SER A 94 -15.25 0.74 33.56
CA SER A 94 -14.06 0.24 34.24
C SER A 94 -13.60 1.24 35.29
N SER A 95 -13.38 0.77 36.52
CA SER A 95 -13.03 1.59 37.67
C SER A 95 -12.18 0.82 38.71
N PRO A 96 -11.02 0.25 38.33
CA PRO A 96 -10.23 -0.63 39.21
C PRO A 96 -9.58 0.03 40.43
N TYR A 97 -9.73 1.34 40.58
CA TYR A 97 -9.15 2.11 41.69
C TYR A 97 -10.18 2.56 42.72
N ASN A 98 -11.44 2.13 42.59
CA ASN A 98 -12.50 2.55 43.48
C ASN A 98 -12.80 1.47 44.52
N SER A 99 -12.42 1.71 45.77
CA SER A 99 -12.62 0.74 46.87
C SER A 99 -14.09 0.45 47.23
N LYS A 100 -15.05 1.16 46.62
CA LYS A 100 -16.49 0.95 46.84
C LYS A 100 -17.17 0.07 45.80
N PHE A 101 -16.48 -0.26 44.71
CA PHE A 101 -17.04 -0.98 43.57
C PHE A 101 -16.03 -2.05 43.10
N ASP A 102 -16.49 -3.05 42.35
CA ASP A 102 -15.56 -3.94 41.66
C ASP A 102 -14.90 -3.21 40.47
N ASP A 103 -14.02 -3.90 39.75
CA ASP A 103 -13.23 -3.28 38.69
C ASP A 103 -14.05 -2.94 37.42
N LEU A 104 -15.10 -3.71 37.12
CA LEU A 104 -16.06 -3.46 36.04
C LEU A 104 -17.47 -3.38 36.59
N ASN A 105 -18.20 -2.31 36.28
CA ASN A 105 -19.50 -2.04 36.87
C ASN A 105 -20.53 -1.73 35.78
N LEU A 106 -21.65 -2.46 35.80
CA LEU A 106 -22.83 -2.11 35.04
C LEU A 106 -23.63 -1.05 35.83
N ILE A 107 -23.85 0.11 35.21
CA ILE A 107 -24.61 1.24 35.76
C ILE A 107 -25.93 1.36 34.99
N LEU A 108 -27.04 1.54 35.73
CA LEU A 108 -28.36 1.79 35.16
C LEU A 108 -28.86 3.14 35.68
N GLY A 109 -29.09 4.09 34.78
CA GLY A 109 -29.40 5.48 35.16
C GLY A 109 -28.25 6.07 35.98
N ASP A 110 -28.59 6.59 37.16
CA ASP A 110 -27.64 7.19 38.12
C ASP A 110 -27.18 6.21 39.22
N SER A 111 -27.49 4.92 39.11
CA SER A 111 -27.22 3.94 40.18
C SER A 111 -26.36 2.77 39.70
N ALA A 112 -25.27 2.52 40.43
CA ALA A 112 -24.51 1.29 40.29
C ALA A 112 -25.37 0.06 40.63
N THR A 113 -25.10 -1.06 39.95
CA THR A 113 -25.83 -2.30 40.16
C THR A 113 -24.98 -3.34 40.87
N ALA A 114 -25.60 -4.44 41.33
CA ALA A 114 -24.88 -5.63 41.80
C ALA A 114 -24.27 -6.46 40.64
N VAL A 115 -24.45 -6.03 39.39
CA VAL A 115 -23.85 -6.65 38.20
C VAL A 115 -22.49 -5.98 37.98
N SER A 116 -21.50 -6.47 38.71
CA SER A 116 -20.12 -5.99 38.71
C SER A 116 -19.15 -7.17 38.70
N PHE A 117 -17.92 -6.99 38.20
CA PHE A 117 -16.91 -8.04 38.09
C PHE A 117 -15.54 -7.50 38.46
N SER A 118 -14.74 -8.28 39.20
CA SER A 118 -13.33 -7.96 39.41
C SER A 118 -12.48 -8.48 38.24
N PHE A 119 -11.30 -7.89 38.03
CA PHE A 119 -10.33 -8.33 37.04
C PHE A 119 -9.83 -9.75 37.33
N GLU A 120 -9.67 -10.11 38.60
CA GLU A 120 -9.34 -11.48 39.01
C GLU A 120 -10.49 -12.45 38.66
N GLU A 121 -11.74 -12.06 38.91
CA GLU A 121 -12.90 -12.88 38.59
C GLU A 121 -12.94 -13.23 37.10
N ILE A 122 -12.66 -12.30 36.20
CA ILE A 122 -12.66 -12.57 34.75
C ILE A 122 -11.31 -13.06 34.21
N GLY A 123 -10.30 -13.17 35.08
CA GLY A 123 -8.93 -13.52 34.68
C GLY A 123 -8.39 -12.57 33.61
N LEU A 124 -8.59 -11.26 33.80
CA LEU A 124 -8.08 -10.21 32.93
C LEU A 124 -6.55 -10.28 32.90
N GLN A 125 -5.98 -10.23 31.71
CA GLN A 125 -4.55 -10.09 31.45
C GLN A 125 -4.35 -9.20 30.22
N PRO A 126 -3.21 -8.50 30.08
CA PRO A 126 -2.98 -7.66 28.92
C PRO A 126 -3.05 -8.47 27.62
N ASN A 127 -3.72 -7.92 26.60
CA ASN A 127 -3.94 -8.48 25.27
C ASN A 127 -4.71 -9.81 25.23
N LYS A 128 -5.20 -10.31 26.37
CA LYS A 128 -6.10 -11.45 26.42
C LYS A 128 -7.52 -11.00 26.08
N TRP A 129 -8.11 -11.64 25.06
CA TRP A 129 -9.48 -11.38 24.63
C TRP A 129 -10.49 -12.03 25.58
N ILE A 130 -11.51 -11.26 25.96
CA ILE A 130 -12.65 -11.65 26.78
C ILE A 130 -13.92 -11.41 25.97
N LEU A 131 -14.79 -12.41 25.91
CA LEU A 131 -16.12 -12.28 25.34
C LEU A 131 -17.04 -11.57 26.34
N CYS A 132 -17.62 -10.45 25.91
CA CYS A 132 -18.66 -9.74 26.63
C CYS A 132 -20.00 -9.93 25.94
N GLU A 133 -21.02 -10.32 26.69
CA GLU A 133 -22.39 -10.44 26.20
C GLU A 133 -23.35 -9.70 27.14
N LEU A 134 -24.06 -8.71 26.60
CA LEU A 134 -25.12 -7.98 27.29
C LEU A 134 -26.47 -8.41 26.73
N THR A 135 -27.30 -9.01 27.57
CA THR A 135 -28.66 -9.42 27.21
C THR A 135 -29.68 -8.51 27.90
N ILE A 136 -30.62 -7.98 27.12
CA ILE A 136 -31.73 -7.15 27.61
C ILE A 136 -33.03 -7.82 27.16
N SER A 137 -33.87 -8.20 28.12
CA SER A 137 -35.20 -8.76 27.84
C SER A 137 -36.28 -7.85 28.42
N PRO A 138 -36.88 -6.97 27.60
CA PRO A 138 -37.96 -6.09 28.05
C PRO A 138 -39.18 -6.86 28.55
N ARG A 139 -39.51 -8.00 27.92
CA ARG A 139 -40.67 -8.83 28.30
C ARG A 139 -40.49 -9.56 29.63
N GLU A 140 -39.25 -9.93 29.95
CA GLU A 140 -38.91 -10.62 31.19
C GLU A 140 -38.33 -9.67 32.25
N HIS A 141 -38.29 -8.37 31.95
CA HIS A 141 -37.82 -7.29 32.82
C HIS A 141 -36.44 -7.54 33.45
N TYR A 142 -35.48 -8.03 32.66
CA TYR A 142 -34.12 -8.22 33.16
C TYR A 142 -33.04 -7.74 32.19
N ILE A 143 -31.89 -7.47 32.78
CA ILE A 143 -30.61 -7.27 32.10
C ILE A 143 -29.59 -8.25 32.67
N ALA A 144 -28.79 -8.86 31.80
CA ALA A 144 -27.71 -9.77 32.18
C ALA A 144 -26.42 -9.39 31.46
N LEU A 145 -25.30 -9.44 32.18
CA LEU A 145 -23.96 -9.26 31.64
C LEU A 145 -23.18 -10.55 31.88
N SER A 146 -22.66 -11.12 30.81
CA SER A 146 -21.79 -12.29 30.80
C SER A 146 -20.39 -11.88 30.34
N LEU A 147 -19.37 -12.21 31.13
CA LEU A 147 -17.96 -12.04 30.78
C LEU A 147 -17.29 -13.41 30.79
N ASP A 148 -16.84 -13.91 29.63
CA ASP A 148 -16.29 -15.27 29.44
C ASP A 148 -17.16 -16.37 30.10
N GLY A 149 -18.48 -16.29 29.92
CA GLY A 149 -19.45 -17.24 30.45
C GLY A 149 -19.83 -17.04 31.91
N LYS A 150 -19.23 -16.07 32.62
CA LYS A 150 -19.64 -15.69 33.98
C LYS A 150 -20.75 -14.65 33.90
N GLU A 151 -21.98 -15.10 34.12
CA GLU A 151 -23.18 -14.27 34.00
C GLU A 151 -23.67 -13.74 35.35
N LYS A 152 -23.98 -12.43 35.41
CA LYS A 152 -24.70 -11.78 36.51
C LYS A 152 -25.92 -11.04 35.97
N ARG A 153 -27.01 -11.02 36.74
CA ARG A 153 -28.34 -10.55 36.30
C ARG A 153 -28.93 -9.54 37.26
N LYS A 154 -29.76 -8.62 36.75
CA LYS A 154 -30.58 -7.70 37.55
C LYS A 154 -31.91 -7.42 36.86
N THR A 155 -32.94 -7.12 37.66
CA THR A 155 -34.21 -6.60 37.17
C THR A 155 -34.02 -5.24 36.48
N LEU A 156 -34.70 -5.05 35.35
CA LEU A 156 -34.69 -3.81 34.59
C LEU A 156 -35.99 -3.05 34.86
N ASP A 157 -35.88 -1.87 35.48
CA ASP A 157 -37.03 -1.10 35.98
C ASP A 157 -37.55 -0.04 34.97
N PHE A 158 -37.06 -0.07 33.73
CA PHE A 158 -37.46 0.84 32.66
C PHE A 158 -37.50 0.15 31.29
N GLU A 159 -38.28 0.69 30.36
CA GLU A 159 -38.39 0.16 29.01
C GLU A 159 -37.37 0.79 28.05
N LEU A 160 -36.88 -0.01 27.10
CA LEU A 160 -36.02 0.41 26.00
C LEU A 160 -36.71 0.02 24.69
N GLU A 161 -37.43 0.96 24.06
CA GLU A 161 -37.98 0.71 22.73
C GLU A 161 -36.93 0.86 21.63
N LYS A 162 -36.04 1.84 21.79
CA LYS A 162 -34.94 2.14 20.88
C LYS A 162 -33.70 2.54 21.67
N ALA A 163 -32.53 2.24 21.11
CA ALA A 163 -31.26 2.56 21.75
C ALA A 163 -30.21 3.12 20.80
N LEU A 164 -29.42 4.07 21.31
CA LEU A 164 -28.14 4.47 20.75
C LEU A 164 -27.02 3.72 21.48
N VAL A 165 -26.00 3.24 20.75
CA VAL A 165 -24.90 2.43 21.30
C VAL A 165 -23.56 3.01 20.86
N ALA A 166 -22.69 3.31 21.82
CA ALA A 166 -21.31 3.74 21.56
C ALA A 166 -20.32 3.18 22.58
N PHE A 167 -19.05 3.14 22.20
CA PHE A 167 -17.94 2.66 23.02
C PHE A 167 -16.89 3.76 23.21
N GLY A 168 -16.19 3.74 24.36
CA GLY A 168 -15.15 4.71 24.69
C GLY A 168 -15.66 6.15 24.67
N LYS A 169 -14.90 7.06 24.05
CA LYS A 169 -15.26 8.48 23.94
C LYS A 169 -16.57 8.63 23.17
N ASN A 170 -17.56 9.28 23.76
CA ASN A 170 -18.84 9.48 23.06
C ASN A 170 -19.58 10.73 23.54
N MET A 171 -20.42 11.24 22.65
CA MET A 171 -21.41 12.26 22.91
C MET A 171 -22.76 11.73 22.41
N LEU A 172 -23.53 11.13 23.30
CA LEU A 172 -24.85 10.58 23.02
C LEU A 172 -25.90 11.34 23.84
N GLY A 173 -26.80 12.07 23.16
CA GLY A 173 -27.79 12.91 23.84
C GLY A 173 -27.14 13.95 24.76
N LYS A 174 -27.62 14.05 26.02
CA LYS A 174 -27.04 14.93 27.05
C LYS A 174 -25.76 14.36 27.70
N TYR A 175 -25.43 13.10 27.43
CA TYR A 175 -24.33 12.41 28.08
C TYR A 175 -23.06 12.53 27.22
N THR A 176 -21.99 13.02 27.83
CA THR A 176 -20.68 13.13 27.19
C THR A 176 -19.64 12.45 28.07
N THR A 177 -18.71 11.71 27.47
CA THR A 177 -17.55 11.18 28.18
C THR A 177 -16.31 11.19 27.30
N SER A 178 -15.19 11.52 27.92
CA SER A 178 -13.85 11.42 27.34
C SER A 178 -13.01 10.36 28.03
N ASP A 179 -13.51 9.69 29.06
CA ASP A 179 -12.73 8.71 29.83
C ASP A 179 -12.88 7.33 29.21
N VAL A 180 -11.74 6.78 28.79
CA VAL A 180 -11.66 5.61 27.93
C VAL A 180 -10.61 4.69 28.53
N PRO A 181 -10.93 3.44 28.89
CA PRO A 181 -9.91 2.48 29.34
C PRO A 181 -9.00 2.05 28.18
N PRO A 182 -7.84 1.43 28.45
CA PRO A 182 -6.90 0.96 27.42
C PRO A 182 -7.44 -0.30 26.71
N LEU A 183 -8.52 -0.12 25.95
CA LEU A 183 -9.34 -1.17 25.35
C LEU A 183 -8.88 -1.49 23.92
N ASN A 184 -8.96 -2.75 23.51
CA ASN A 184 -9.13 -3.15 22.12
C ASN A 184 -10.52 -3.78 21.94
N LEU A 185 -11.16 -3.56 20.80
CA LEU A 185 -12.51 -4.04 20.49
C LEU A 185 -12.52 -4.80 19.15
N ARG A 186 -13.19 -5.94 19.07
CA ARG A 186 -13.44 -6.66 17.80
C ARG A 186 -14.76 -7.44 17.84
N GLU A 187 -15.23 -7.86 16.66
CA GLU A 187 -16.36 -8.78 16.52
C GLU A 187 -17.64 -8.30 17.24
N VAL A 188 -18.09 -7.09 16.93
CA VAL A 188 -19.29 -6.49 17.56
C VAL A 188 -20.55 -6.96 16.84
N THR A 189 -21.43 -7.64 17.57
CA THR A 189 -22.63 -8.28 17.04
C THR A 189 -23.86 -7.85 17.82
N PHE A 190 -24.93 -7.50 17.12
CA PHE A 190 -26.24 -7.25 17.70
C PHE A 190 -27.24 -8.27 17.19
N GLU A 191 -27.95 -8.91 18.12
CA GLU A 191 -29.01 -9.89 17.87
C GLU A 191 -30.33 -9.40 18.45
N VAL A 192 -31.43 -9.66 17.73
CA VAL A 192 -32.79 -9.36 18.18
C VAL A 192 -33.64 -10.60 17.99
N ASN A 193 -34.22 -11.11 19.09
CA ASN A 193 -35.01 -12.35 19.14
C ASN A 193 -34.27 -13.59 18.58
N GLY A 194 -32.94 -13.61 18.71
CA GLY A 194 -32.07 -14.71 18.26
C GLY A 194 -31.57 -14.57 16.82
N ASP A 195 -32.05 -13.58 16.07
CA ASP A 195 -31.54 -13.29 14.73
C ASP A 195 -30.45 -12.21 14.79
N THR A 196 -29.28 -12.47 14.20
CA THR A 196 -28.23 -11.46 14.04
C THR A 196 -28.70 -10.38 13.08
N VAL A 197 -28.80 -9.14 13.58
CA VAL A 197 -29.28 -7.99 12.80
C VAL A 197 -28.15 -7.08 12.33
N ARG A 198 -27.00 -7.08 13.04
CA ARG A 198 -25.79 -6.35 12.66
C ARG A 198 -24.55 -7.08 13.14
N HIS A 199 -23.47 -7.04 12.36
CA HIS A 199 -22.18 -7.62 12.72
C HIS A 199 -21.03 -6.81 12.10
N TRP A 200 -20.15 -6.28 12.96
CA TRP A 200 -18.93 -5.59 12.58
C TRP A 200 -17.72 -6.37 13.12
N PRO A 201 -17.02 -7.12 12.26
CA PRO A 201 -15.74 -7.76 12.62
C PRO A 201 -14.66 -6.76 13.06
N LEU A 202 -14.69 -5.53 12.49
CA LEU A 202 -13.66 -4.48 12.62
C LEU A 202 -12.29 -4.85 12.00
N VAL A 203 -12.31 -5.70 10.97
CA VAL A 203 -11.12 -6.05 10.15
C VAL A 203 -11.01 -5.22 8.86
N LYS A 204 -12.02 -4.43 8.52
CA LYS A 204 -12.03 -3.56 7.33
C LYS A 204 -12.71 -2.23 7.65
N TYR A 205 -12.27 -1.16 7.01
CA TYR A 205 -12.78 0.18 7.29
C TYR A 205 -12.69 1.11 6.07
N ARG A 206 -13.20 2.33 6.21
CA ARG A 206 -13.08 3.42 5.25
C ARG A 206 -12.94 4.75 6.00
N GLY A 207 -11.70 5.22 6.15
CA GLY A 207 -11.38 6.39 6.96
C GLY A 207 -11.79 6.16 8.42
N SER A 208 -12.71 6.98 8.92
CA SER A 208 -13.27 6.85 10.27
C SER A 208 -14.48 5.91 10.39
N LYS A 209 -14.93 5.28 9.29
CA LYS A 209 -16.16 4.51 9.25
C LYS A 209 -15.89 3.04 8.96
N CYS A 210 -16.73 2.15 9.48
CA CYS A 210 -16.83 0.77 9.00
C CYS A 210 -18.30 0.38 8.82
N PHE A 211 -18.56 -0.58 7.94
CA PHE A 211 -19.89 -1.06 7.59
C PHE A 211 -20.07 -2.49 8.07
N ASP A 212 -21.26 -2.80 8.58
CA ASP A 212 -21.62 -4.15 9.02
C ASP A 212 -21.77 -5.10 7.82
N GLU A 213 -21.56 -6.40 8.03
CA GLU A 213 -21.54 -7.40 6.96
C GLU A 213 -22.93 -7.79 6.42
N LEU A 214 -24.01 -7.49 7.16
CA LEU A 214 -25.37 -7.91 6.82
C LEU A 214 -26.14 -6.82 6.07
N GLY A 215 -26.13 -5.60 6.60
CA GLY A 215 -26.95 -4.49 6.13
C GLY A 215 -26.17 -3.28 5.62
N ALA A 216 -24.84 -3.30 5.75
CA ALA A 216 -23.96 -2.16 5.48
C ALA A 216 -24.29 -0.89 6.30
N HIS A 217 -24.82 -1.06 7.51
CA HIS A 217 -24.99 -0.05 8.54
C HIS A 217 -23.64 0.47 9.01
N VAL A 218 -23.56 1.79 9.17
CA VAL A 218 -22.34 2.51 9.55
C VAL A 218 -22.09 2.37 11.05
N ALA A 219 -20.84 2.10 11.41
CA ALA A 219 -20.25 2.49 12.67
C ALA A 219 -19.21 3.60 12.41
N GLU A 220 -19.21 4.63 13.23
CA GLU A 220 -18.36 5.82 13.06
C GLU A 220 -17.44 6.00 14.26
N ALA A 221 -16.14 5.89 14.00
CA ALA A 221 -15.09 6.02 15.00
C ALA A 221 -14.57 7.47 15.06
N THR A 222 -14.23 7.91 16.26
CA THR A 222 -13.49 9.16 16.53
C THR A 222 -12.07 8.77 16.91
N ASN A 223 -11.06 9.38 16.27
CA ASN A 223 -9.64 9.05 16.43
C ASN A 223 -9.36 7.53 16.36
N PRO A 224 -9.73 6.86 15.26
CA PRO A 224 -9.55 5.43 15.15
C PRO A 224 -8.07 5.04 15.11
N ASN A 225 -7.76 3.91 15.75
CA ASN A 225 -6.49 3.20 15.60
C ASN A 225 -6.82 1.77 15.17
N TRP A 226 -6.96 1.57 13.86
CA TRP A 226 -7.37 0.30 13.26
C TRP A 226 -6.23 -0.70 13.37
N MET A 227 -6.46 -1.82 14.06
CA MET A 227 -5.41 -2.82 14.27
C MET A 227 -4.97 -3.47 12.97
N VAL A 228 -5.89 -3.59 12.00
CA VAL A 228 -5.59 -4.17 10.68
C VAL A 228 -4.55 -3.37 9.88
N ASP A 229 -4.32 -2.09 10.20
CA ASP A 229 -3.28 -1.28 9.54
C ASP A 229 -1.88 -1.87 9.76
N ARG A 230 -1.68 -2.66 10.82
CA ARG A 230 -0.42 -3.34 11.10
C ARG A 230 -0.12 -4.48 10.14
N HIS A 231 -1.09 -4.94 9.35
CA HIS A 231 -0.87 -5.89 8.25
C HIS A 231 -0.40 -5.21 6.97
N VAL A 232 -0.56 -3.88 6.85
CA VAL A 232 -0.23 -3.13 5.63
C VAL A 232 0.85 -2.05 5.85
N ARG A 233 1.21 -1.77 7.12
CA ARG A 233 2.20 -0.75 7.49
C ARG A 233 3.21 -1.25 8.51
N TRP A 234 4.49 -1.09 8.19
CA TRP A 234 5.59 -1.35 9.11
C TRP A 234 5.52 -0.44 10.34
N GLN A 235 5.69 -1.03 11.51
CA GLN A 235 5.72 -0.32 12.78
C GLN A 235 7.15 -0.34 13.33
N LEU A 236 7.78 0.83 13.48
CA LEU A 236 9.02 0.94 14.23
C LEU A 236 8.75 0.61 15.70
N LYS A 237 9.40 -0.43 16.21
CA LYS A 237 9.29 -0.83 17.62
C LYS A 237 10.32 -0.13 18.48
N ASN A 238 11.60 -0.23 18.10
CA ASN A 238 12.70 0.35 18.87
C ASN A 238 13.94 0.56 17.99
N THR A 239 14.82 1.46 18.43
CA THR A 239 16.14 1.70 17.85
C THR A 239 17.18 1.73 18.97
N LEU A 240 18.20 0.88 18.87
CA LEU A 240 19.31 0.77 19.82
C LEU A 240 20.62 1.27 19.19
N SER A 241 21.32 2.17 19.88
CA SER A 241 22.55 2.81 19.38
C SER A 241 23.80 2.29 20.08
N PHE A 242 24.88 2.09 19.31
CA PHE A 242 26.16 1.53 19.76
C PHE A 242 27.34 2.29 19.16
N THR A 243 28.45 2.39 19.89
CA THR A 243 29.66 3.08 19.41
C THR A 243 30.47 2.25 18.40
N GLY A 244 30.46 0.92 18.56
CA GLY A 244 31.10 -0.04 17.66
C GLY A 244 30.07 -0.90 16.94
N ARG A 245 30.51 -1.67 15.94
CA ARG A 245 29.62 -2.56 15.17
C ARG A 245 29.16 -3.74 16.04
N PRO A 246 27.87 -3.84 16.39
CA PRO A 246 27.37 -4.94 17.19
C PRO A 246 27.05 -6.18 16.33
N GLN A 247 26.84 -7.32 16.99
CA GLN A 247 26.13 -8.47 16.42
C GLN A 247 24.68 -8.46 16.90
N VAL A 248 23.75 -8.96 16.09
CA VAL A 248 22.35 -9.15 16.49
C VAL A 248 21.90 -10.58 16.23
N VAL A 249 21.26 -11.19 17.23
CA VAL A 249 20.65 -12.52 17.14
C VAL A 249 19.26 -12.53 17.77
N PHE A 250 18.37 -13.35 17.24
CA PHE A 250 17.02 -13.53 17.77
C PHE A 250 16.91 -14.90 18.46
N ASP A 251 16.22 -14.95 19.61
CA ASP A 251 16.02 -16.18 20.38
C ASP A 251 14.98 -17.15 19.77
N GLN A 252 14.37 -16.74 18.65
CA GLN A 252 13.25 -17.42 17.98
C GLN A 252 11.94 -17.41 18.76
N GLU A 253 11.83 -16.58 19.79
CA GLU A 253 10.62 -16.38 20.59
C GLU A 253 10.24 -14.90 20.66
N GLU A 254 10.93 -14.09 21.47
CA GLU A 254 10.55 -12.69 21.74
C GLU A 254 11.75 -11.76 21.99
N THR A 255 12.97 -12.29 22.13
CA THR A 255 14.12 -11.51 22.58
C THR A 255 15.19 -11.42 21.51
N PHE A 256 15.61 -10.20 21.20
CA PHE A 256 16.83 -9.92 20.47
C PHE A 256 17.99 -9.75 21.46
N TYR A 257 19.12 -10.38 21.16
CA TYR A 257 20.38 -10.12 21.84
C TYR A 257 21.31 -9.37 20.91
N VAL A 258 21.79 -8.23 21.39
CA VAL A 258 22.76 -7.39 20.70
C VAL A 258 24.08 -7.44 21.44
N ILE A 259 25.14 -7.86 20.76
CA ILE A 259 26.44 -8.17 21.37
C ILE A 259 27.46 -7.16 20.87
N SER A 260 28.12 -6.49 21.80
CA SER A 260 29.33 -5.70 21.59
C SER A 260 30.50 -6.38 22.31
N PRO A 261 31.76 -6.02 22.03
CA PRO A 261 32.91 -6.67 22.66
C PRO A 261 32.84 -6.73 24.18
N GLU A 262 32.30 -5.70 24.83
CA GLU A 262 32.25 -5.57 26.30
C GLU A 262 30.84 -5.70 26.90
N TYR A 263 29.80 -5.72 26.08
CA TYR A 263 28.41 -5.62 26.55
C TYR A 263 27.48 -6.54 25.78
N ILE A 264 26.43 -7.00 26.45
CA ILE A 264 25.27 -7.63 25.82
C ILE A 264 24.02 -6.85 26.21
N THR A 265 23.21 -6.51 25.21
CA THR A 265 21.89 -5.89 25.39
C THR A 265 20.82 -6.89 24.97
N SER A 266 19.92 -7.25 25.88
CA SER A 266 18.69 -7.98 25.53
C SER A 266 17.56 -6.98 25.29
N TYR A 267 16.77 -7.21 24.25
CA TYR A 267 15.58 -6.43 23.92
C TYR A 267 14.40 -7.38 23.77
N ASN A 268 13.43 -7.28 24.69
CA ASN A 268 12.22 -8.09 24.66
C ASN A 268 11.13 -7.34 23.86
N MET A 269 10.75 -7.90 22.71
CA MET A 269 9.76 -7.32 21.79
C MET A 269 8.35 -7.25 22.37
N ALA A 270 8.01 -8.17 23.29
CA ALA A 270 6.68 -8.24 23.87
C ALA A 270 6.44 -7.17 24.95
N THR A 271 7.46 -6.86 25.76
CA THR A 271 7.38 -5.84 26.81
C THR A 271 7.93 -4.48 26.37
N ASP A 272 8.61 -4.43 25.22
CA ASP A 272 9.34 -3.27 24.72
C ASP A 272 10.41 -2.76 25.71
N VAL A 273 11.06 -3.69 26.42
CA VAL A 273 12.09 -3.38 27.41
C VAL A 273 13.45 -3.88 26.92
N SER A 274 14.44 -2.99 26.98
CA SER A 274 15.85 -3.32 26.76
C SER A 274 16.64 -3.31 28.07
N LYS A 275 17.58 -4.25 28.23
CA LYS A 275 18.50 -4.33 29.36
C LYS A 275 19.92 -4.59 28.87
N THR A 276 20.89 -3.82 29.36
CA THR A 276 22.32 -4.00 29.06
C THR A 276 23.06 -4.55 30.26
N ASP A 277 23.90 -5.54 30.02
CA ASP A 277 24.78 -6.17 30.99
C ASP A 277 26.23 -6.15 30.47
N THR A 278 27.20 -5.94 31.38
CA THR A 278 28.63 -6.03 31.06
C THR A 278 29.08 -7.48 30.98
N LEU A 279 29.90 -7.80 29.99
CA LEU A 279 30.51 -9.11 29.83
C LEU A 279 31.72 -9.28 30.75
N ALA A 280 31.96 -10.50 31.23
CA ALA A 280 33.08 -10.80 32.12
C ALA A 280 34.45 -10.58 31.46
N GLN A 281 34.52 -10.69 30.13
CA GLN A 281 35.71 -10.46 29.34
C GLN A 281 35.35 -9.85 27.98
N SER A 282 36.26 -9.01 27.47
CA SER A 282 36.14 -8.45 26.13
C SER A 282 36.60 -9.46 25.09
N VAL A 283 35.77 -9.73 24.07
CA VAL A 283 36.08 -10.70 23.00
C VAL A 283 35.83 -10.08 21.63
N ALA A 284 36.70 -10.39 20.68
CA ALA A 284 36.55 -10.01 19.29
C ALA A 284 35.29 -10.67 18.68
N LEU A 285 34.50 -9.87 17.95
CA LEU A 285 33.25 -10.32 17.33
C LEU A 285 33.36 -10.32 15.80
N PRO A 286 32.66 -11.23 15.10
CA PRO A 286 32.71 -11.28 13.65
C PRO A 286 32.01 -10.05 13.05
N PHE A 287 32.59 -9.39 12.06
CA PHE A 287 31.95 -8.18 11.51
C PHE A 287 30.80 -8.47 10.52
N ASN A 288 30.63 -9.71 10.08
CA ASN A 288 29.65 -10.13 9.07
C ASN A 288 28.31 -10.65 9.63
N GLN A 289 27.96 -10.35 10.89
CA GLN A 289 26.73 -10.85 11.52
C GLN A 289 26.69 -12.39 11.68
N ALA A 290 27.84 -13.07 11.71
CA ALA A 290 27.94 -14.52 11.84
C ALA A 290 27.80 -15.01 13.30
N SER A 291 26.72 -14.61 13.97
CA SER A 291 26.33 -15.11 15.29
C SER A 291 24.96 -15.79 15.24
N MET A 292 24.78 -16.84 16.06
CA MET A 292 23.53 -17.62 16.15
C MET A 292 23.17 -17.99 17.59
N TYR A 293 21.87 -17.96 17.91
CA TYR A 293 21.36 -18.40 19.20
C TYR A 293 21.18 -19.93 19.26
N MET A 294 21.71 -20.53 20.33
CA MET A 294 21.64 -21.97 20.60
C MET A 294 20.67 -22.21 21.77
N LYS A 295 19.38 -22.30 21.43
CA LYS A 295 18.27 -22.42 22.38
C LYS A 295 18.47 -23.47 23.48
N ASP A 296 18.84 -24.70 23.11
CA ASP A 296 18.98 -25.81 24.06
C ASP A 296 20.13 -25.63 25.05
N LEU A 297 21.12 -24.79 24.70
CA LEU A 297 22.27 -24.49 25.53
C LEU A 297 22.11 -23.15 26.28
N HIS A 298 21.14 -22.33 25.88
CA HIS A 298 21.00 -20.94 26.30
C HIS A 298 22.29 -20.12 26.07
N GLU A 299 22.83 -20.25 24.86
CA GLU A 299 24.10 -19.66 24.44
C GLU A 299 23.99 -18.91 23.11
N ILE A 300 24.96 -18.04 22.85
CA ILE A 300 25.16 -17.45 21.53
C ILE A 300 26.53 -17.87 21.00
N TRP A 301 26.55 -18.47 19.83
CA TRP A 301 27.79 -18.89 19.17
C TRP A 301 28.14 -17.87 18.09
N CYS A 302 29.38 -17.38 18.12
CA CYS A 302 29.94 -16.41 17.18
C CYS A 302 30.99 -17.12 16.32
N TYR A 303 30.76 -17.13 15.01
CA TYR A 303 31.53 -17.90 14.05
C TYR A 303 32.53 -17.00 13.33
N ASP A 304 33.78 -17.45 13.27
CA ASP A 304 34.77 -16.94 12.33
C ASP A 304 34.77 -17.87 11.12
N LEU A 305 34.26 -17.36 10.00
CA LEU A 305 34.11 -18.11 8.75
C LEU A 305 35.44 -18.33 8.02
N ASP A 306 36.46 -17.55 8.35
CA ASP A 306 37.79 -17.64 7.74
C ASP A 306 38.65 -18.70 8.43
N SER A 307 38.68 -18.68 9.77
CA SER A 307 39.41 -19.68 10.57
C SER A 307 38.59 -20.94 10.90
N MET A 308 37.31 -20.97 10.52
CA MET A 308 36.34 -22.03 10.86
C MET A 308 36.26 -22.27 12.37
N SER A 309 36.35 -21.22 13.17
CA SER A 309 36.32 -21.28 14.64
C SER A 309 35.07 -20.66 15.24
N ILE A 310 34.79 -21.01 16.50
CA ILE A 310 33.57 -20.60 17.20
C ILE A 310 33.94 -20.07 18.59
N ASN A 311 33.50 -18.85 18.91
CA ASN A 311 33.50 -18.32 20.28
C ASN A 311 32.09 -18.51 20.86
N LYS A 312 31.97 -19.06 22.08
CA LYS A 312 30.67 -19.36 22.70
C LYS A 312 30.40 -18.42 23.86
N LEU A 313 29.24 -17.77 23.87
CA LEU A 313 28.80 -16.88 24.94
C LEU A 313 27.70 -17.57 25.75
N SER A 314 27.93 -17.79 27.05
CA SER A 314 26.90 -18.20 27.99
C SER A 314 26.06 -17.00 28.42
N LEU A 315 24.75 -17.05 28.19
CA LEU A 315 23.83 -15.98 28.61
C LEU A 315 23.59 -15.97 30.12
N GLU A 316 23.68 -17.13 30.76
CA GLU A 316 23.55 -17.27 32.22
C GLU A 316 24.76 -16.63 32.93
N ARG A 317 25.98 -16.94 32.49
CA ARG A 317 27.22 -16.45 33.10
C ARG A 317 27.66 -15.08 32.58
N LYS A 318 27.14 -14.66 31.43
CA LYS A 318 27.56 -13.44 30.68
C LYS A 318 29.05 -13.45 30.39
N GLU A 319 29.54 -14.63 30.00
CA GLU A 319 30.95 -14.92 29.81
C GLU A 319 31.16 -15.73 28.54
N PHE A 320 32.18 -15.33 27.78
CA PHE A 320 32.66 -16.10 26.64
C PHE A 320 33.59 -17.22 27.10
N TYR A 321 33.44 -18.41 26.53
CA TYR A 321 34.34 -19.54 26.73
C TYR A 321 34.69 -20.19 25.39
N GLU A 322 35.71 -21.06 25.41
CA GLU A 322 36.32 -21.62 24.17
C GLU A 322 36.79 -20.52 23.18
N VAL A 323 37.25 -19.38 23.71
CA VAL A 323 37.66 -18.24 22.89
C VAL A 323 38.92 -18.56 22.09
N ASN A 324 38.83 -18.44 20.77
CA ASN A 324 39.95 -18.65 19.88
C ASN A 324 40.78 -17.36 19.72
N SER A 325 42.08 -17.45 19.99
CA SER A 325 43.00 -16.31 19.85
C SER A 325 43.31 -15.92 18.40
N ASN A 326 42.94 -16.75 17.42
CA ASN A 326 43.16 -16.53 16.00
C ASN A 326 41.92 -15.97 15.27
N PHE A 327 40.96 -15.41 16.01
CA PHE A 327 39.74 -14.83 15.45
C PHE A 327 40.08 -13.68 14.48
N VAL A 328 39.77 -13.86 13.19
CA VAL A 328 40.22 -12.95 12.12
C VAL A 328 39.26 -11.78 11.95
N ILE A 329 39.81 -10.56 12.03
CA ILE A 329 39.11 -9.32 11.69
C ILE A 329 40.10 -8.46 10.88
N PRO A 330 39.82 -8.12 9.60
CA PRO A 330 38.53 -8.21 8.88
C PRO A 330 38.27 -9.57 8.23
N THR A 331 36.98 -9.92 8.09
CA THR A 331 36.55 -11.19 7.45
C THR A 331 36.54 -11.11 5.92
N SER A 332 36.69 -12.26 5.26
CA SER A 332 36.49 -12.41 3.81
C SER A 332 35.05 -12.75 3.40
N HIS A 333 34.12 -12.85 4.36
CA HIS A 333 32.73 -13.29 4.17
C HIS A 333 31.71 -12.24 4.62
N TRP A 334 31.88 -10.97 4.24
CA TRP A 334 30.86 -9.96 4.51
C TRP A 334 29.54 -10.33 3.87
N HIS A 335 28.44 -10.13 4.61
CA HIS A 335 27.08 -10.47 4.15
C HIS A 335 26.90 -11.94 3.76
N ALA A 336 27.71 -12.86 4.31
CA ALA A 336 27.39 -14.28 4.22
C ALA A 336 26.00 -14.52 4.79
N ASN A 337 25.18 -15.25 4.03
CA ASN A 337 23.85 -15.62 4.47
C ASN A 337 23.93 -16.71 5.53
N LYS A 338 23.01 -16.73 6.50
CA LYS A 338 23.03 -17.72 7.58
C LYS A 338 21.67 -18.37 7.80
N VAL A 339 21.65 -19.66 8.12
CA VAL A 339 20.45 -20.38 8.54
C VAL A 339 20.82 -21.47 9.54
N LYS A 340 19.96 -21.69 10.55
CA LYS A 340 20.03 -22.87 11.40
C LYS A 340 19.04 -23.90 10.89
N THR A 341 19.53 -25.09 10.59
CA THR A 341 18.71 -26.18 10.08
C THR A 341 17.91 -26.83 11.22
N GLN A 342 16.84 -27.55 10.87
CA GLN A 342 16.02 -28.29 11.83
C GLN A 342 16.80 -29.35 12.63
N ASP A 343 17.85 -29.94 12.03
CA ASP A 343 18.77 -30.89 12.70
C ASP A 343 19.88 -30.19 13.52
N GLY A 344 19.83 -28.87 13.64
CA GLY A 344 20.68 -28.09 14.54
C GLY A 344 22.01 -27.62 13.96
N LYS A 345 22.31 -27.92 12.69
CA LYS A 345 23.49 -27.42 11.99
C LYS A 345 23.34 -25.93 11.70
N VAL A 346 24.47 -25.22 11.65
CA VAL A 346 24.50 -23.82 11.20
C VAL A 346 25.18 -23.77 9.84
N VAL A 347 24.48 -23.19 8.88
CA VAL A 347 24.91 -23.10 7.49
C VAL A 347 25.14 -21.65 7.14
N PHE A 348 26.28 -21.37 6.51
CA PHE A 348 26.57 -20.09 5.87
C PHE A 348 26.79 -20.26 4.38
N PHE A 349 26.36 -19.28 3.59
CA PHE A 349 26.55 -19.30 2.15
C PHE A 349 27.02 -17.94 1.62
N GLY A 350 27.99 -18.00 0.71
CA GLY A 350 28.45 -16.86 -0.08
C GLY A 350 29.20 -15.81 0.73
N GLY A 351 29.02 -14.55 0.34
CA GLY A 351 29.66 -13.39 0.96
C GLY A 351 30.69 -12.73 0.06
N TYR A 352 31.31 -11.68 0.58
CA TYR A 352 32.26 -10.85 -0.16
C TYR A 352 33.40 -10.41 0.73
N GLY A 353 34.61 -10.36 0.19
CA GLY A 353 35.77 -9.84 0.87
C GLY A 353 36.99 -9.82 -0.04
N HIS A 354 37.95 -8.95 0.25
CA HIS A 354 39.18 -8.81 -0.54
C HIS A 354 38.92 -8.73 -2.06
N TYR A 355 37.92 -7.92 -2.47
CA TYR A 355 37.50 -7.73 -3.87
C TYR A 355 36.98 -8.99 -4.59
N THR A 356 36.58 -10.01 -3.82
CA THR A 356 36.11 -11.31 -4.31
C THR A 356 34.76 -11.66 -3.67
N TYR A 357 33.78 -11.97 -4.50
CA TYR A 357 32.54 -12.64 -4.12
C TYR A 357 32.77 -14.15 -4.01
N ASN A 358 32.07 -14.81 -3.10
CA ASN A 358 32.22 -16.24 -2.83
C ASN A 358 30.90 -17.00 -3.09
N ASN A 359 31.01 -18.27 -3.47
CA ASN A 359 29.92 -19.27 -3.49
C ASN A 359 30.27 -20.44 -2.56
N GLU A 360 30.94 -20.11 -1.46
CA GLU A 360 31.35 -21.06 -0.46
C GLU A 360 30.15 -21.41 0.43
N LEU A 361 29.94 -22.71 0.64
CA LEU A 361 29.00 -23.27 1.59
C LEU A 361 29.79 -23.76 2.80
N LEU A 362 29.48 -23.19 3.95
CA LEU A 362 30.10 -23.55 5.23
C LEU A 362 29.05 -24.20 6.12
N VAL A 363 29.30 -25.41 6.60
CA VAL A 363 28.38 -26.16 7.44
C VAL A 363 29.06 -26.48 8.76
N PHE A 364 28.45 -26.06 9.86
CA PHE A 364 28.92 -26.31 11.22
C PHE A 364 27.98 -27.26 11.94
N ASP A 365 28.46 -28.48 12.23
CA ASP A 365 27.84 -29.42 13.16
C ASP A 365 28.63 -29.51 14.49
N SER A 366 29.90 -29.89 14.38
CA SER A 366 30.87 -30.27 15.42
C SER A 366 32.29 -29.91 14.96
N ALA A 367 32.59 -30.12 13.67
CA ALA A 367 33.74 -29.56 12.98
C ALA A 367 33.22 -28.79 11.76
N GLY A 368 33.70 -27.56 11.55
CA GLY A 368 33.30 -26.76 10.40
C GLY A 368 33.78 -27.41 9.09
N GLN A 369 32.88 -27.59 8.14
CA GLN A 369 33.18 -28.02 6.78
C GLN A 369 32.97 -26.85 5.81
N LYS A 370 33.84 -26.74 4.81
CA LYS A 370 33.81 -25.67 3.80
C LYS A 370 33.94 -26.29 2.41
N THR A 371 32.99 -25.98 1.53
CA THR A 371 32.92 -26.47 0.16
C THR A 371 32.54 -25.34 -0.80
N ILE A 372 32.94 -25.43 -2.06
CA ILE A 372 32.51 -24.51 -3.13
C ILE A 372 31.31 -25.13 -3.85
N VAL A 373 30.19 -24.41 -3.91
CA VAL A 373 29.00 -24.83 -4.65
C VAL A 373 29.05 -24.21 -6.06
N SER A 374 29.66 -24.93 -7.00
CA SER A 374 29.91 -24.41 -8.36
C SER A 374 28.64 -24.18 -9.19
N ASP A 375 27.51 -24.75 -8.78
CA ASP A 375 26.22 -24.58 -9.46
C ASP A 375 25.65 -23.16 -9.32
N ILE A 376 26.15 -22.39 -8.34
CA ILE A 376 25.73 -21.02 -8.06
C ILE A 376 26.91 -20.08 -8.29
N GLU A 377 26.71 -18.99 -9.03
CA GLU A 377 27.77 -17.98 -9.16
C GLU A 377 28.10 -17.29 -7.83
N PRO A 378 29.37 -16.92 -7.59
CA PRO A 378 29.76 -16.23 -6.37
C PRO A 378 29.03 -14.91 -6.15
N ARG A 379 28.53 -14.71 -4.93
CA ARG A 379 27.61 -13.61 -4.59
C ARG A 379 27.54 -13.29 -3.10
N TYR A 380 27.05 -12.09 -2.80
CA TYR A 380 26.67 -11.63 -1.47
C TYR A 380 25.33 -10.88 -1.52
N LEU A 381 24.79 -10.44 -0.38
CA LEU A 381 23.49 -9.74 -0.31
C LEU A 381 22.32 -10.54 -0.94
N SER A 382 22.44 -11.86 -0.93
CA SER A 382 21.37 -12.78 -1.30
C SER A 382 20.43 -12.95 -0.10
N ALA A 383 19.40 -13.77 -0.24
CA ALA A 383 18.58 -14.26 0.87
C ALA A 383 18.73 -15.77 1.02
N LEU A 384 18.78 -16.28 2.25
CA LEU A 384 18.84 -17.71 2.57
C LEU A 384 17.74 -18.08 3.56
N GLY A 385 17.12 -19.23 3.38
CA GLY A 385 16.07 -19.67 4.30
C GLY A 385 15.76 -21.15 4.14
N GLN A 386 15.09 -21.70 5.16
CA GLN A 386 14.70 -23.11 5.18
C GLN A 386 13.18 -23.21 5.38
N ASN A 387 12.54 -24.05 4.57
CA ASN A 387 11.10 -24.28 4.66
C ASN A 387 10.74 -25.28 5.78
N SER A 388 9.45 -25.53 6.01
CA SER A 388 8.99 -26.46 7.05
C SER A 388 9.43 -27.92 6.80
N GLN A 389 9.78 -28.28 5.58
CA GLN A 389 10.28 -29.61 5.20
C GLN A 389 11.80 -29.77 5.38
N GLY A 390 12.51 -28.73 5.82
CA GLY A 390 13.97 -28.77 6.01
C GLY A 390 14.78 -28.53 4.73
N LYS A 391 14.14 -28.11 3.63
CA LYS A 391 14.85 -27.74 2.39
C LYS A 391 15.36 -26.31 2.47
N THR A 392 16.60 -26.10 2.07
CA THR A 392 17.28 -24.80 2.14
C THR A 392 17.33 -24.14 0.77
N TYR A 393 17.03 -22.85 0.71
CA TYR A 393 16.96 -22.09 -0.53
C TYR A 393 17.80 -20.83 -0.48
N VAL A 394 18.45 -20.49 -1.60
CA VAL A 394 19.18 -19.24 -1.81
C VAL A 394 18.50 -18.46 -2.92
N PHE A 395 18.18 -17.20 -2.66
CA PHE A 395 17.54 -16.30 -3.60
C PHE A 395 18.38 -15.05 -3.87
N GLY A 396 18.56 -14.75 -5.15
CA GLY A 396 19.09 -13.48 -5.63
C GLY A 396 20.54 -13.21 -5.24
N GLY A 397 20.85 -11.95 -4.95
CA GLY A 397 22.17 -11.47 -4.52
C GLY A 397 22.87 -10.60 -5.56
N TYR A 398 24.13 -10.25 -5.30
CA TYR A 398 24.97 -9.47 -6.20
C TYR A 398 26.36 -10.09 -6.30
N GLY A 399 26.91 -10.19 -7.49
CA GLY A 399 28.22 -10.76 -7.70
C GLY A 399 28.58 -10.93 -9.16
N SER A 400 29.55 -11.78 -9.45
CA SER A 400 30.05 -12.00 -10.82
C SER A 400 30.26 -13.47 -11.11
N LYS A 401 30.29 -13.82 -12.40
CA LYS A 401 30.45 -15.22 -12.84
C LYS A 401 31.72 -15.89 -12.33
N ASN A 402 32.81 -15.12 -12.17
CA ASN A 402 34.10 -15.62 -11.71
C ASN A 402 34.44 -15.18 -10.28
N GLY A 403 33.51 -14.53 -9.58
CA GLY A 403 33.69 -13.98 -8.23
C GLY A 403 34.56 -12.72 -8.15
N SER A 404 35.30 -12.32 -9.17
CA SER A 404 36.09 -11.10 -9.10
C SER A 404 35.22 -9.86 -9.30
N GLN A 405 35.39 -8.86 -8.43
CA GLN A 405 34.67 -7.58 -8.51
C GLN A 405 34.95 -6.81 -9.82
N GLU A 406 36.12 -7.03 -10.43
CA GLU A 406 36.54 -6.32 -11.65
C GLU A 406 35.75 -6.75 -12.90
N TYR A 407 35.03 -7.88 -12.84
CA TYR A 407 34.41 -8.49 -14.02
C TYR A 407 32.89 -8.52 -13.91
N GLY A 408 32.21 -7.59 -14.60
CA GLY A 408 30.79 -7.70 -14.94
C GLY A 408 29.86 -8.11 -13.78
N ALA A 409 30.07 -7.50 -12.60
CA ALA A 409 29.24 -7.74 -11.44
C ALA A 409 27.81 -7.25 -11.69
N ARG A 410 26.81 -8.02 -11.26
CA ARG A 410 25.39 -7.78 -11.49
C ARG A 410 24.54 -8.34 -10.36
N SER A 411 23.29 -7.90 -10.30
CA SER A 411 22.29 -8.51 -9.43
C SER A 411 21.79 -9.82 -10.03
N PHE A 412 21.61 -10.82 -9.17
CA PHE A 412 20.99 -12.09 -9.50
C PHE A 412 19.54 -12.07 -8.99
N HIS A 413 18.64 -12.72 -9.75
CA HIS A 413 17.22 -12.86 -9.42
C HIS A 413 16.77 -14.30 -9.64
N ASN A 414 17.62 -15.24 -9.23
CA ASN A 414 17.41 -16.66 -9.37
C ASN A 414 17.31 -17.35 -8.01
N LEU A 415 16.51 -18.42 -7.99
CA LEU A 415 16.26 -19.23 -6.81
C LEU A 415 16.90 -20.60 -6.99
N TYR A 416 17.67 -21.02 -5.98
CA TYR A 416 18.27 -22.35 -5.90
C TYR A 416 17.75 -23.09 -4.67
N GLU A 417 17.49 -24.40 -4.83
CA GLU A 417 17.42 -25.35 -3.72
C GLU A 417 18.83 -25.91 -3.48
N LEU A 418 19.34 -25.80 -2.24
CA LEU A 418 20.63 -26.35 -1.84
C LEU A 418 20.48 -27.79 -1.35
N ASP A 419 21.36 -28.67 -1.83
CA ASP A 419 21.58 -29.99 -1.26
C ASP A 419 22.79 -29.92 -0.32
N LEU A 420 22.52 -29.92 0.99
CA LEU A 420 23.57 -29.81 2.02
C LEU A 420 24.39 -31.10 2.18
N GLU A 421 23.86 -32.26 1.74
CA GLU A 421 24.56 -33.55 1.83
C GLU A 421 25.49 -33.73 0.63
N GLN A 422 25.01 -33.44 -0.57
CA GLN A 422 25.78 -33.52 -1.81
C GLN A 422 26.61 -32.28 -2.07
N GLN A 423 26.38 -31.20 -1.31
CA GLN A 423 27.08 -29.91 -1.42
C GLN A 423 26.94 -29.32 -2.84
N SER A 424 25.74 -29.43 -3.39
CA SER A 424 25.37 -28.97 -4.74
C SER A 424 24.14 -28.08 -4.67
N ALA A 425 23.76 -27.47 -5.79
CA ALA A 425 22.52 -26.72 -5.89
C ALA A 425 21.75 -27.01 -7.17
N LYS A 426 20.42 -26.90 -7.08
CA LYS A 426 19.51 -27.02 -8.20
C LYS A 426 18.79 -25.69 -8.40
N GLU A 427 18.97 -25.08 -9.57
CA GLU A 427 18.18 -23.92 -9.95
C GLU A 427 16.71 -24.31 -10.13
N LEU A 428 15.80 -23.54 -9.52
CA LEU A 428 14.36 -23.71 -9.70
C LEU A 428 13.86 -22.81 -10.81
N TRP A 429 14.25 -21.54 -10.78
CA TRP A 429 13.88 -20.54 -11.79
C TRP A 429 14.79 -19.31 -11.69
N THR A 430 14.77 -18.50 -12.75
CA THR A 430 15.47 -17.22 -12.88
C THR A 430 14.52 -16.17 -13.43
N LEU A 431 14.43 -15.01 -12.80
CA LEU A 431 13.65 -13.86 -13.26
C LEU A 431 14.49 -12.94 -14.15
N GLU A 432 13.83 -12.17 -15.01
CA GLU A 432 14.49 -11.13 -15.80
C GLU A 432 15.04 -10.01 -14.90
N GLU A 433 16.20 -9.48 -15.27
CA GLU A 433 16.89 -8.47 -14.48
C GLU A 433 16.14 -7.13 -14.56
N GLU A 434 15.60 -6.68 -13.42
CA GLU A 434 15.00 -5.34 -13.31
C GLU A 434 16.10 -4.27 -13.24
N ALA A 435 15.84 -3.12 -13.86
CA ALA A 435 16.74 -1.97 -13.77
C ALA A 435 16.85 -1.49 -12.31
N GLY A 436 18.07 -1.32 -11.78
CA GLY A 436 18.29 -0.70 -10.48
C GLY A 436 19.10 -1.49 -9.45
N GLY A 437 19.75 -2.60 -9.82
CA GLY A 437 20.77 -3.24 -8.96
C GLY A 437 20.24 -3.68 -7.59
N ASN A 438 19.00 -4.17 -7.55
CA ASN A 438 18.33 -4.59 -6.31
C ASN A 438 19.02 -5.81 -5.69
N VAL A 439 18.96 -5.87 -4.36
CA VAL A 439 19.45 -6.96 -3.51
C VAL A 439 18.45 -7.22 -2.39
N PHE A 440 18.71 -8.23 -1.55
CA PHE A 440 17.73 -8.75 -0.61
C PHE A 440 18.21 -8.77 0.85
N SER A 441 17.27 -8.96 1.78
CA SER A 441 17.55 -9.27 3.19
C SER A 441 18.37 -10.56 3.33
N ASN A 442 19.19 -10.66 4.38
CA ASN A 442 20.05 -11.81 4.61
C ASN A 442 19.26 -13.12 4.70
N SER A 443 18.09 -13.07 5.33
CA SER A 443 17.14 -14.19 5.37
C SER A 443 16.00 -14.03 4.37
N LEU A 444 15.50 -15.16 3.88
CA LEU A 444 14.14 -15.29 3.35
C LEU A 444 13.30 -16.11 4.33
N VAL A 445 12.01 -15.81 4.44
CA VAL A 445 11.10 -16.47 5.37
C VAL A 445 9.92 -17.08 4.65
N PHE A 446 9.53 -18.30 5.02
CA PHE A 446 8.38 -18.98 4.43
C PHE A 446 7.09 -18.65 5.19
N GLY A 447 5.99 -18.50 4.44
CA GLY A 447 4.65 -18.49 5.02
C GLY A 447 4.21 -19.89 5.48
N GLU A 448 3.05 -19.98 6.13
CA GLU A 448 2.57 -21.25 6.72
C GLU A 448 2.42 -22.41 5.72
N SER A 449 2.09 -22.12 4.47
CA SER A 449 1.93 -23.12 3.40
C SER A 449 3.24 -23.57 2.76
N ASP A 450 4.37 -22.89 3.05
CA ASP A 450 5.64 -22.96 2.30
C ASP A 450 5.52 -22.66 0.79
N SER A 451 4.34 -22.26 0.29
CA SER A 451 4.16 -21.94 -1.14
C SER A 451 4.73 -20.57 -1.50
N LEU A 452 4.75 -19.65 -0.53
CA LEU A 452 5.30 -18.31 -0.66
C LEU A 452 6.47 -18.13 0.29
N PHE A 453 7.51 -17.46 -0.18
CA PHE A 453 8.55 -16.90 0.68
C PHE A 453 8.63 -15.38 0.54
N TYR A 454 9.11 -14.73 1.58
CA TYR A 454 9.15 -13.28 1.72
C TYR A 454 10.59 -12.80 1.92
N VAL A 455 10.91 -11.68 1.32
CA VAL A 455 12.21 -10.98 1.41
C VAL A 455 12.00 -9.47 1.44
N LEU A 456 12.97 -8.75 2.01
CA LEU A 456 13.04 -7.30 1.82
C LEU A 456 13.96 -7.00 0.63
N ARG A 457 13.44 -6.32 -0.38
CA ARG A 457 14.21 -5.81 -1.52
C ARG A 457 14.64 -4.36 -1.27
N TYR A 458 15.88 -4.04 -1.59
CA TYR A 458 16.39 -2.66 -1.58
C TYR A 458 17.48 -2.45 -2.65
N PRO A 459 17.68 -1.22 -3.15
CA PRO A 459 18.73 -0.92 -4.11
C PRO A 459 20.10 -0.86 -3.41
N ARG A 460 21.11 -1.53 -3.97
CA ARG A 460 22.47 -1.61 -3.42
C ARG A 460 23.31 -0.35 -3.68
N ASP A 461 22.94 0.44 -4.68
CA ASP A 461 23.70 1.58 -5.21
C ASP A 461 23.22 2.95 -4.68
N LYS A 462 22.19 2.97 -3.83
CA LYS A 462 21.65 4.18 -3.20
C LYS A 462 21.87 4.14 -1.69
N PHE A 463 22.54 5.17 -1.16
CA PHE A 463 22.71 5.30 0.29
C PHE A 463 21.36 5.51 0.98
N ASN A 464 20.65 6.59 0.66
CA ASN A 464 19.29 6.81 1.15
C ASN A 464 18.31 6.09 0.23
N SER A 465 17.66 5.06 0.75
CA SER A 465 16.79 4.18 -0.03
C SER A 465 15.62 3.70 0.82
N LYS A 466 14.87 2.74 0.27
CA LYS A 466 13.76 2.08 0.96
C LYS A 466 13.86 0.57 0.80
N ALA A 467 13.62 -0.15 1.88
CA ALA A 467 13.39 -1.58 1.87
C ALA A 467 11.89 -1.87 1.70
N VAL A 468 11.56 -2.68 0.70
CA VAL A 468 10.18 -3.04 0.35
C VAL A 468 10.00 -4.54 0.53
N LEU A 469 8.88 -4.95 1.13
CA LEU A 469 8.54 -6.37 1.27
C LEU A 469 8.06 -6.92 -0.07
N GLU A 470 8.59 -8.07 -0.46
CA GLU A 470 8.15 -8.83 -1.62
C GLU A 470 7.88 -10.27 -1.22
N ALA A 471 6.82 -10.85 -1.79
CA ALA A 471 6.53 -12.27 -1.71
C ALA A 471 6.74 -12.92 -3.08
N TYR A 472 7.24 -14.14 -3.07
CA TYR A 472 7.50 -14.93 -4.28
C TYR A 472 6.90 -16.31 -4.14
N ASP A 473 6.21 -16.77 -5.17
CA ASP A 473 5.80 -18.17 -5.27
C ASP A 473 7.02 -19.06 -5.51
N LEU A 474 7.15 -20.08 -4.66
CA LEU A 474 8.30 -20.97 -4.60
C LEU A 474 8.55 -21.71 -5.93
N PHE A 475 7.49 -22.04 -6.68
CA PHE A 475 7.59 -22.91 -7.86
C PHE A 475 7.58 -22.14 -9.18
N THR A 476 6.86 -21.01 -9.23
CA THR A 476 6.64 -20.23 -10.45
C THR A 476 7.49 -18.98 -10.51
N GLY A 477 7.94 -18.45 -9.36
CA GLY A 477 8.62 -17.17 -9.26
C GLY A 477 7.70 -15.96 -9.44
N GLU A 478 6.37 -16.17 -9.49
CA GLU A 478 5.40 -15.06 -9.49
C GLU A 478 5.61 -14.18 -8.25
N LYS A 479 5.69 -12.87 -8.47
CA LYS A 479 6.06 -11.88 -7.45
C LYS A 479 4.85 -11.02 -7.07
N GLU A 480 4.71 -10.78 -5.78
CA GLU A 480 3.81 -9.80 -5.18
C GLU A 480 4.63 -8.76 -4.40
N VAL A 481 4.27 -7.48 -4.51
CA VAL A 481 5.01 -6.35 -3.91
C VAL A 481 4.06 -5.57 -3.01
N PHE A 482 4.40 -5.43 -1.73
CA PHE A 482 3.59 -4.69 -0.76
C PHE A 482 3.89 -3.19 -0.81
N GLU A 483 2.87 -2.34 -0.59
CA GLU A 483 2.98 -0.90 -0.88
C GLU A 483 3.84 -0.13 0.12
N ASP A 484 3.84 -0.55 1.39
CA ASP A 484 4.60 0.14 2.43
C ASP A 484 6.09 -0.25 2.43
N SER A 485 6.90 0.61 3.04
CA SER A 485 8.36 0.51 2.95
C SER A 485 9.05 1.06 4.17
N ILE A 486 10.25 0.57 4.44
CA ILE A 486 11.09 1.02 5.54
C ILE A 486 12.20 1.92 4.98
N ASP A 487 12.37 3.11 5.55
CA ASP A 487 13.51 3.96 5.19
C ASP A 487 14.84 3.28 5.56
N LEU A 488 15.78 3.26 4.62
CA LEU A 488 17.01 2.50 4.72
C LEU A 488 18.22 3.34 4.27
N ASP A 489 19.12 3.59 5.22
CA ASP A 489 20.46 4.13 4.96
C ASP A 489 21.45 2.97 4.75
N PHE A 490 21.64 2.58 3.49
CA PHE A 490 22.48 1.44 3.11
C PHE A 490 23.90 1.86 2.73
N LEU A 491 24.89 1.40 3.49
CA LEU A 491 26.31 1.64 3.24
C LEU A 491 27.08 0.32 3.13
N ASP A 492 26.76 -0.50 2.15
CA ASP A 492 27.42 -1.77 1.82
C ASP A 492 27.76 -2.60 3.08
N THR A 493 29.04 -2.84 3.39
CA THR A 493 29.47 -3.63 4.55
C THR A 493 29.22 -2.96 5.90
N ASN A 494 28.92 -1.65 5.95
CA ASN A 494 28.55 -0.92 7.17
C ASN A 494 27.07 -1.02 7.52
N SER A 495 26.23 -1.55 6.62
CA SER A 495 24.82 -1.83 6.91
C SER A 495 24.54 -3.34 6.93
N TYR A 496 23.39 -3.74 7.45
CA TYR A 496 22.88 -5.12 7.39
C TYR A 496 21.35 -5.09 7.48
N VAL A 497 20.68 -5.88 6.64
CA VAL A 497 19.23 -5.97 6.57
C VAL A 497 18.84 -7.44 6.69
N ASP A 498 17.93 -7.74 7.61
CA ASP A 498 17.42 -9.09 7.85
C ASP A 498 15.90 -9.10 8.00
N LEU A 499 15.30 -10.26 7.75
CA LEU A 499 13.86 -10.47 7.86
C LEU A 499 13.59 -11.78 8.60
N LEU A 500 12.76 -11.72 9.62
CA LEU A 500 12.43 -12.86 10.48
C LEU A 500 10.92 -12.99 10.58
N LEU A 501 10.41 -14.22 10.68
CA LEU A 501 9.01 -14.48 11.04
C LEU A 501 8.94 -14.96 12.48
N ASN A 502 8.37 -14.14 13.37
CA ASN A 502 8.09 -14.55 14.73
C ASN A 502 6.83 -15.41 14.75
N LYS A 503 7.00 -16.72 14.88
CA LYS A 503 5.87 -17.68 14.90
C LYS A 503 5.00 -17.57 16.14
N LYS A 504 5.52 -17.05 17.25
CA LYS A 504 4.75 -16.89 18.51
C LYS A 504 3.78 -15.72 18.40
N THR A 505 4.24 -14.59 17.87
CA THR A 505 3.39 -13.41 17.69
C THR A 505 2.71 -13.39 16.33
N ASN A 506 3.15 -14.17 15.35
CA ASN A 506 2.74 -14.12 13.94
C ASN A 506 2.98 -12.73 13.32
N GLU A 507 4.21 -12.26 13.43
CA GLU A 507 4.67 -10.96 12.93
C GLU A 507 5.97 -11.16 12.13
N LEU A 508 6.08 -10.49 10.98
CA LEU A 508 7.37 -10.27 10.32
C LEU A 508 8.14 -9.20 11.09
N THR A 509 9.41 -9.45 11.37
CA THR A 509 10.33 -8.50 11.99
C THR A 509 11.48 -8.22 11.03
N ALA A 510 11.59 -6.96 10.60
CA ALA A 510 12.75 -6.47 9.87
C ALA A 510 13.79 -5.91 10.85
N VAL A 511 15.06 -6.29 10.66
CA VAL A 511 16.18 -5.79 11.45
C VAL A 511 17.11 -5.02 10.54
N ILE A 512 17.30 -3.73 10.82
CA ILE A 512 18.17 -2.84 10.05
C ILE A 512 19.29 -2.36 10.95
N LEU A 513 20.52 -2.75 10.62
CA LEU A 513 21.74 -2.21 11.18
C LEU A 513 22.29 -1.17 10.20
N SER A 514 22.53 0.05 10.67
CA SER A 514 23.10 1.13 9.87
C SER A 514 24.31 1.74 10.57
N GLY A 515 25.46 1.77 9.89
CA GLY A 515 26.69 2.39 10.38
C GLY A 515 26.88 3.80 9.85
N GLY A 516 27.26 4.73 10.73
CA GLY A 516 27.50 6.14 10.40
C GLY A 516 28.64 6.76 11.21
N GLN A 517 28.75 8.10 11.19
CA GLN A 517 29.83 8.81 11.90
C GLN A 517 29.74 8.72 13.42
N GLN A 518 28.53 8.56 13.97
CA GLN A 518 28.29 8.54 15.42
C GLN A 518 28.28 7.13 16.03
N GLY A 519 28.43 6.08 15.20
CA GLY A 519 28.34 4.69 15.62
C GLY A 519 27.42 3.88 14.72
N TYR A 520 26.70 2.94 15.32
CA TYR A 520 25.79 2.02 14.67
C TYR A 520 24.43 2.03 15.35
N ASP A 521 23.37 2.06 14.56
CA ASP A 521 22.00 1.92 15.04
C ASP A 521 21.42 0.59 14.56
N ILE A 522 20.70 -0.11 15.44
CA ILE A 522 19.87 -1.26 15.10
C ILE A 522 18.41 -0.88 15.31
N SER A 523 17.63 -0.90 14.25
CA SER A 523 16.19 -0.64 14.27
C SER A 523 15.40 -1.92 14.01
N PHE A 524 14.32 -2.10 14.78
CA PHE A 524 13.41 -3.24 14.70
C PHE A 524 12.04 -2.76 14.20
N TYR A 525 11.60 -3.25 13.05
CA TYR A 525 10.29 -2.95 12.49
C TYR A 525 9.44 -4.20 12.45
N THR A 526 8.15 -4.09 12.75
CA THR A 526 7.21 -5.22 12.71
C THR A 526 6.05 -5.00 11.75
N LEU A 527 5.60 -6.06 11.10
CA LEU A 527 4.40 -6.12 10.28
C LEU A 527 3.61 -7.38 10.66
N ASP A 528 2.31 -7.26 10.91
CA ASP A 528 1.46 -8.41 11.24
C ASP A 528 1.36 -9.37 10.03
N PHE A 529 1.45 -10.67 10.30
CA PHE A 529 1.41 -11.71 9.27
C PHE A 529 0.01 -12.37 9.21
N PRO A 530 -0.53 -12.68 8.03
CA PRO A 530 0.02 -12.41 6.69
C PRO A 530 -0.02 -10.91 6.34
N PRO A 531 0.96 -10.38 5.61
CA PRO A 531 0.86 -9.02 5.08
C PRO A 531 -0.34 -8.93 4.13
N LEU A 532 -0.98 -7.76 4.08
CA LEU A 532 -2.14 -7.51 3.23
C LEU A 532 -1.89 -6.29 2.33
N HIS A 533 -2.61 -6.22 1.22
CA HIS A 533 -2.69 -5.02 0.41
C HIS A 533 -3.66 -4.01 1.00
N SER A 534 -3.37 -2.72 0.81
CA SER A 534 -4.25 -1.63 1.27
C SER A 534 -5.68 -1.76 0.73
N SER A 535 -5.86 -2.31 -0.47
CA SER A 535 -7.18 -2.55 -1.08
C SER A 535 -8.01 -3.61 -0.35
N GLU A 536 -7.38 -4.54 0.36
CA GLU A 536 -8.08 -5.65 1.04
C GLU A 536 -8.75 -5.22 2.34
N ILE A 537 -8.17 -4.21 3.00
CA ILE A 537 -8.64 -3.68 4.28
C ILE A 537 -9.62 -2.50 4.11
N ILE A 538 -9.72 -1.94 2.89
CA ILE A 538 -10.59 -0.80 2.60
C ILE A 538 -11.98 -1.28 2.14
N GLN A 539 -13.04 -0.83 2.82
CA GLN A 539 -14.42 -1.11 2.42
C GLN A 539 -14.90 -0.21 1.28
N SER A 540 -15.55 -0.83 0.30
CA SER A 540 -16.31 -0.13 -0.73
C SER A 540 -17.52 0.58 -0.13
N LYS A 541 -17.96 1.68 -0.75
CA LYS A 541 -19.20 2.35 -0.32
C LYS A 541 -20.39 1.40 -0.58
N PRO A 542 -21.33 1.26 0.35
CA PRO A 542 -22.54 0.48 0.13
C PRO A 542 -23.28 1.04 -1.09
N PHE A 543 -23.64 0.17 -2.03
CA PHE A 543 -24.41 0.60 -3.19
C PHE A 543 -25.86 0.88 -2.76
N PRO A 544 -26.44 2.05 -3.04
CA PRO A 544 -27.81 2.34 -2.62
C PRO A 544 -28.79 1.38 -3.31
N TYR A 545 -29.51 0.56 -2.54
CA TYR A 545 -30.53 -0.35 -3.08
C TYR A 545 -31.58 0.38 -3.92
N SER A 546 -31.84 1.67 -3.66
CA SER A 546 -32.74 2.50 -4.47
C SER A 546 -32.31 2.63 -5.94
N ILE A 547 -31.00 2.66 -6.22
CA ILE A 547 -30.47 2.69 -7.58
C ILE A 547 -30.70 1.34 -8.25
N LEU A 548 -30.51 0.24 -7.52
CA LEU A 548 -30.74 -1.12 -8.00
C LEU A 548 -32.22 -1.35 -8.32
N TRP A 549 -33.13 -0.92 -7.45
CA TRP A 549 -34.58 -0.92 -7.68
C TRP A 549 -35.01 0.00 -8.83
N SER A 550 -34.32 1.13 -9.03
CA SER A 550 -34.57 2.03 -10.17
C SER A 550 -34.18 1.38 -11.50
N ILE A 551 -33.07 0.64 -11.53
CA ILE A 551 -32.62 -0.14 -12.69
C ILE A 551 -33.58 -1.31 -12.96
N LEU A 552 -34.01 -2.04 -11.92
CA LEU A 552 -35.00 -3.11 -12.04
C LEU A 552 -36.38 -2.59 -12.48
N GLY A 553 -36.83 -1.46 -11.93
CA GLY A 553 -38.06 -0.79 -12.34
C GLY A 553 -38.02 -0.30 -13.79
N GLY A 554 -36.91 0.33 -14.19
CA GLY A 554 -36.69 0.78 -15.56
C GLY A 554 -36.65 -0.37 -16.58
N SER A 555 -35.99 -1.48 -16.24
CA SER A 555 -35.94 -2.67 -17.10
C SER A 555 -37.29 -3.38 -17.19
N ALA A 556 -38.05 -3.49 -16.10
CA ALA A 556 -39.42 -3.99 -16.12
C ALA A 556 -40.35 -3.13 -16.98
N LEU A 557 -40.23 -1.79 -16.88
CA LEU A 557 -40.99 -0.85 -17.71
C LEU A 557 -40.65 -1.02 -19.20
N LEU A 558 -39.38 -1.19 -19.55
CA LEU A 558 -38.94 -1.46 -20.93
C LEU A 558 -39.54 -2.76 -21.48
N VAL A 559 -39.62 -3.82 -20.68
CA VAL A 559 -40.25 -5.10 -21.07
C VAL A 559 -41.76 -4.91 -21.31
N VAL A 560 -42.46 -4.18 -20.43
CA VAL A 560 -43.88 -3.86 -20.58
C VAL A 560 -44.13 -3.03 -21.83
N VAL A 561 -43.31 -2.00 -22.08
CA VAL A 561 -43.38 -1.16 -23.29
C VAL A 561 -43.13 -1.99 -24.56
N MET A 562 -42.12 -2.86 -24.57
CA MET A 562 -41.86 -3.78 -25.69
C MET A 562 -43.03 -4.73 -25.94
N PHE A 563 -43.65 -5.28 -24.89
CA PHE A 563 -44.82 -6.15 -25.01
C PHE A 563 -46.04 -5.39 -25.54
N TRP A 564 -46.23 -4.14 -25.13
CA TRP A 564 -47.32 -3.28 -25.57
C TRP A 564 -47.18 -2.86 -27.04
N ILE A 565 -45.96 -2.53 -27.49
CA ILE A 565 -45.62 -2.25 -28.90
C ILE A 565 -45.86 -3.50 -29.77
N ARG A 566 -45.45 -4.70 -29.29
CA ARG A 566 -45.74 -5.97 -29.99
C ARG A 566 -47.24 -6.26 -30.11
N LYS A 567 -48.04 -5.91 -29.10
CA LYS A 567 -49.50 -6.10 -29.10
C LYS A 567 -50.20 -5.12 -30.05
N ARG A 568 -49.72 -3.87 -30.18
CA ARG A 568 -50.24 -2.88 -31.13
C ARG A 568 -49.89 -3.19 -32.59
N ARG A 569 -48.73 -3.82 -32.86
CA ARG A 569 -48.30 -4.19 -34.23
C ARG A 569 -48.99 -5.42 -34.83
N ARG A 570 -49.97 -6.03 -34.15
CA ARG A 570 -50.71 -7.23 -34.65
C ARG A 570 -52.02 -6.93 -35.40
N LYS A 571 -52.35 -5.67 -35.70
CA LYS A 571 -53.56 -5.30 -36.47
C LYS A 571 -53.30 -4.21 -37.50
N THR A 572 -52.52 -4.48 -38.55
CA THR A 572 -52.75 -3.92 -39.91
C THR A 572 -51.77 -4.57 -40.89
N SER A 573 -52.29 -5.06 -42.01
CA SER A 573 -51.52 -5.62 -43.14
C SER A 573 -52.03 -4.97 -44.43
N VAL A 574 -51.18 -4.25 -45.17
CA VAL A 574 -51.28 -3.99 -46.63
C VAL A 574 -49.87 -3.67 -47.19
N ASP A 575 -49.52 -4.28 -48.33
CA ASP A 575 -48.26 -4.26 -49.11
C ASP A 575 -48.04 -2.94 -49.91
N ALA A 576 -46.87 -2.26 -49.82
CA ALA A 576 -45.65 -2.23 -50.70
C ALA A 576 -45.71 -1.18 -51.87
N PRO A 577 -44.60 -0.65 -52.49
CA PRO A 577 -43.13 -0.83 -52.30
C PRO A 577 -42.18 0.44 -52.48
N ALA A 578 -40.85 0.20 -52.31
CA ALA A 578 -39.63 0.91 -52.79
C ALA A 578 -39.29 2.32 -52.21
N ASN A 579 -38.07 2.68 -51.74
CA ASN A 579 -36.69 2.20 -51.90
C ASN A 579 -35.81 2.71 -50.70
N PRO A 580 -34.51 2.33 -50.58
CA PRO A 580 -33.92 1.87 -49.32
C PRO A 580 -33.37 2.95 -48.39
N VAL A 581 -33.62 2.76 -47.08
CA VAL A 581 -32.80 3.29 -46.00
C VAL A 581 -32.31 2.08 -45.20
N GLU A 582 -31.00 1.91 -45.16
CA GLU A 582 -30.30 0.88 -44.41
C GLU A 582 -30.46 1.10 -42.89
N GLU A 583 -31.00 0.08 -42.24
CA GLU A 583 -30.49 -0.55 -41.03
C GLU A 583 -29.73 0.33 -40.01
N HIS A 584 -30.46 0.98 -39.10
CA HIS A 584 -29.91 1.30 -37.78
C HIS A 584 -29.87 0.03 -36.93
N ALA A 585 -28.70 -0.60 -36.97
CA ALA A 585 -28.21 -1.56 -36.00
C ALA A 585 -28.08 -0.94 -34.60
N ALA A 586 -27.82 -1.84 -33.65
CA ALA A 586 -27.64 -1.69 -32.21
C ALA A 586 -26.96 -0.39 -31.71
N PRO A 587 -27.15 -0.02 -30.42
CA PRO A 587 -26.50 1.16 -29.84
C PRO A 587 -24.98 1.03 -30.00
N ALA A 588 -24.37 1.99 -30.68
CA ALA A 588 -22.94 2.12 -30.80
C ALA A 588 -22.29 2.39 -29.42
N PRO A 589 -21.00 2.06 -29.27
CA PRO A 589 -20.17 2.53 -28.17
C PRO A 589 -20.20 4.06 -28.08
N LEU A 590 -19.85 4.60 -26.91
CA LEU A 590 -19.60 6.03 -26.68
C LEU A 590 -18.89 6.64 -27.89
N PRO A 591 -19.29 7.85 -28.36
CA PRO A 591 -18.64 8.47 -29.49
C PRO A 591 -17.16 8.64 -29.17
N VAL A 592 -16.32 7.92 -29.91
CA VAL A 592 -14.95 8.35 -30.16
C VAL A 592 -15.10 9.75 -30.74
N VAL A 593 -14.59 10.75 -30.03
CA VAL A 593 -14.45 12.09 -30.58
C VAL A 593 -13.55 11.93 -31.80
N GLU A 594 -14.14 12.00 -33.00
CA GLU A 594 -13.37 12.03 -34.24
C GLU A 594 -12.41 13.22 -34.16
N PRO A 595 -11.09 13.00 -34.28
CA PRO A 595 -10.16 14.10 -34.37
C PRO A 595 -10.44 14.93 -35.64
N PRO A 596 -9.98 16.19 -35.69
CA PRO A 596 -10.30 17.12 -36.76
C PRO A 596 -9.80 16.64 -38.12
N LYS A 597 -10.46 17.09 -39.19
CA LYS A 597 -10.03 16.87 -40.58
C LYS A 597 -8.61 17.38 -40.90
N ASP A 598 -8.04 18.27 -40.09
CA ASP A 598 -6.64 18.70 -40.24
C ASP A 598 -5.62 17.71 -39.63
N PHE A 599 -6.08 16.77 -38.80
CA PHE A 599 -5.24 15.79 -38.10
C PHE A 599 -5.13 14.47 -38.88
N ASP A 600 -6.13 14.14 -39.70
CA ASP A 600 -6.26 12.84 -40.38
C ASP A 600 -5.48 12.76 -41.71
N ASP A 601 -5.09 13.91 -42.27
CA ASP A 601 -4.34 13.96 -43.54
C ASP A 601 -2.82 13.77 -43.35
N LYS A 602 -2.29 13.90 -42.13
CA LYS A 602 -0.85 13.70 -41.84
C LYS A 602 -0.59 12.30 -41.28
N LYS A 603 -0.09 11.43 -42.15
CA LYS A 603 0.26 10.04 -41.79
C LYS A 603 1.46 9.95 -40.84
N SER A 604 2.34 10.96 -40.81
CA SER A 604 3.53 11.01 -39.95
C SER A 604 3.34 11.93 -38.73
N ALA A 605 3.56 11.40 -37.53
CA ALA A 605 3.40 12.18 -36.30
C ALA A 605 4.27 11.70 -35.15
N ILE A 606 4.62 12.62 -34.25
CA ILE A 606 5.17 12.38 -32.92
C ILE A 606 4.18 12.98 -31.92
N LEU A 607 3.67 12.16 -31.02
CA LEU A 607 2.64 12.56 -30.06
C LEU A 607 3.15 12.33 -28.64
N PHE A 608 3.17 13.40 -27.84
CA PHE A 608 3.56 13.41 -26.43
C PHE A 608 2.38 13.64 -25.49
N LEU A 609 1.27 14.23 -25.96
CA LEU A 609 0.08 14.47 -25.14
C LEU A 609 -0.63 13.14 -24.88
N GLY A 610 -0.77 12.77 -23.60
CA GLY A 610 -1.40 11.52 -23.19
C GLY A 610 -0.49 10.29 -23.24
N GLY A 611 0.73 10.39 -23.78
CA GLY A 611 1.68 9.27 -23.87
C GLY A 611 2.77 9.48 -24.92
N PHE A 612 3.77 8.60 -24.98
CA PHE A 612 4.79 8.62 -26.03
C PHE A 612 4.33 7.76 -27.22
N GLN A 613 4.00 8.39 -28.35
CA GLN A 613 3.58 7.70 -29.56
C GLN A 613 4.30 8.26 -30.81
N VAL A 614 4.74 7.39 -31.71
CA VAL A 614 5.41 7.77 -32.97
C VAL A 614 4.79 7.02 -34.14
N LEU A 615 4.34 7.74 -35.16
CA LEU A 615 3.73 7.21 -36.39
C LEU A 615 4.66 7.41 -37.58
N ASP A 616 4.83 6.37 -38.40
CA ASP A 616 5.65 6.42 -39.62
C ASP A 616 4.93 7.17 -40.78
N LYS A 617 5.59 7.37 -41.93
CA LYS A 617 5.00 8.02 -43.13
C LYS A 617 3.71 7.34 -43.65
N GLN A 618 3.41 6.12 -43.21
CA GLN A 618 2.23 5.35 -43.59
C GLN A 618 1.12 5.38 -42.54
N GLY A 619 1.36 5.97 -41.36
CA GLY A 619 0.41 6.01 -40.24
C GLY A 619 0.51 4.81 -39.30
N ASN A 620 1.52 3.95 -39.44
CA ASN A 620 1.70 2.83 -38.51
C ASN A 620 2.41 3.31 -37.26
N GLU A 621 1.94 2.84 -36.11
CA GLU A 621 2.62 3.10 -34.85
C GLU A 621 3.92 2.29 -34.74
N ILE A 622 5.02 3.00 -34.49
CA ILE A 622 6.36 2.43 -34.35
C ILE A 622 6.98 2.72 -32.97
N SER A 623 6.17 3.17 -32.00
CA SER A 623 6.58 3.53 -30.62
C SER A 623 7.41 2.44 -29.92
N GLU A 624 7.09 1.16 -30.18
CA GLU A 624 7.79 -0.01 -29.61
C GLU A 624 9.24 -0.14 -30.10
N LYS A 625 9.58 0.41 -31.27
CA LYS A 625 10.95 0.36 -31.82
C LYS A 625 11.91 1.29 -31.06
N PHE A 626 11.38 2.22 -30.27
CA PHE A 626 12.18 3.11 -29.44
C PHE A 626 12.40 2.46 -28.07
N SER A 627 13.63 2.04 -27.78
CA SER A 627 14.03 1.61 -26.43
C SER A 627 13.87 2.77 -25.43
N SER A 628 13.84 2.48 -24.13
CA SER A 628 13.75 3.49 -23.07
C SER A 628 14.77 4.63 -23.25
N THR A 629 16.03 4.31 -23.53
CA THR A 629 17.08 5.31 -23.79
C THR A 629 16.79 6.15 -25.03
N LEU A 630 16.27 5.55 -26.12
CA LEU A 630 15.93 6.29 -27.34
C LEU A 630 14.70 7.17 -27.15
N ARG A 631 13.70 6.71 -26.39
CA ARG A 631 12.52 7.51 -26.00
C ARG A 631 12.95 8.74 -25.22
N THR A 632 13.72 8.55 -24.15
CA THR A 632 14.19 9.67 -23.32
C THR A 632 15.07 10.64 -24.12
N LEU A 633 15.99 10.13 -24.96
CA LEU A 633 16.83 10.97 -25.82
C LEU A 633 16.00 11.78 -26.82
N LEU A 634 15.01 11.17 -27.48
CA LEU A 634 14.11 11.87 -28.40
C LEU A 634 13.28 12.94 -27.68
N THR A 635 12.75 12.62 -26.51
CA THR A 635 12.02 13.56 -25.65
C THR A 635 12.88 14.77 -25.29
N MET A 636 14.12 14.55 -24.85
CA MET A 636 15.05 15.64 -24.53
C MET A 636 15.29 16.53 -25.76
N LEU A 637 15.56 15.93 -26.91
CA LEU A 637 15.81 16.68 -28.15
C LEU A 637 14.60 17.54 -28.54
N LEU A 638 13.40 16.96 -28.54
CA LEU A 638 12.17 17.64 -28.96
C LEU A 638 11.75 18.73 -27.97
N LEU A 639 11.71 18.46 -26.67
CA LEU A 639 11.28 19.44 -25.66
C LEU A 639 12.25 20.63 -25.57
N TYR A 640 13.57 20.39 -25.62
CA TYR A 640 14.55 21.47 -25.63
C TYR A 640 14.46 22.29 -26.92
N SER A 641 14.40 21.63 -28.08
CA SER A 641 14.36 22.32 -29.38
C SER A 641 13.07 23.13 -29.56
N SER A 642 11.96 22.69 -28.96
CA SER A 642 10.70 23.43 -28.94
C SER A 642 10.75 24.69 -28.08
N ASN A 643 11.68 24.79 -27.13
CA ASN A 643 11.88 25.99 -26.31
C ASN A 643 12.77 27.01 -27.05
N LYS A 644 12.18 27.72 -28.03
CA LYS A 644 12.83 28.76 -28.83
C LYS A 644 14.08 28.28 -29.59
N GLY A 645 14.08 27.05 -30.07
CA GLY A 645 15.19 26.47 -30.84
C GLY A 645 16.44 26.18 -30.02
N LYS A 646 16.37 26.14 -28.67
CA LYS A 646 17.53 25.80 -27.85
C LYS A 646 17.89 24.33 -28.00
N GLY A 647 19.15 24.02 -28.32
CA GLY A 647 19.61 22.64 -28.27
C GLY A 647 19.78 22.15 -26.85
N VAL A 648 19.60 20.84 -26.64
CA VAL A 648 19.91 20.20 -25.36
C VAL A 648 21.43 20.13 -25.18
N PRO A 649 21.99 20.60 -24.05
CA PRO A 649 23.43 20.51 -23.79
C PRO A 649 23.92 19.06 -23.71
N SER A 650 25.10 18.79 -24.26
CA SER A 650 25.70 17.45 -24.24
C SER A 650 25.91 16.89 -22.83
N ASN A 651 26.30 17.75 -21.88
CA ASN A 651 26.45 17.41 -20.47
C ASN A 651 25.11 17.05 -19.83
N PHE A 652 24.02 17.73 -20.19
CA PHE A 652 22.69 17.39 -19.70
C PHE A 652 22.20 16.03 -20.23
N ILE A 653 22.47 15.70 -21.51
CA ILE A 653 22.22 14.35 -22.05
C ILE A 653 23.03 13.30 -21.28
N TRP A 654 24.29 13.60 -20.99
CA TRP A 654 25.15 12.70 -20.23
C TRP A 654 24.60 12.46 -18.82
N GLU A 655 24.32 13.51 -18.05
CA GLU A 655 23.76 13.41 -16.70
C GLU A 655 22.41 12.66 -16.68
N ALA A 656 21.55 12.87 -17.67
CA ALA A 656 20.23 12.25 -17.70
C ALA A 656 20.22 10.78 -18.16
N LEU A 657 21.16 10.35 -19.02
CA LEU A 657 21.13 9.01 -19.64
C LEU A 657 22.29 8.11 -19.25
N TRP A 658 23.43 8.68 -18.88
CA TRP A 658 24.69 7.96 -18.70
C TRP A 658 25.55 8.56 -17.57
N SER A 659 24.95 9.05 -16.49
CA SER A 659 25.65 9.70 -15.36
C SER A 659 26.71 8.82 -14.71
N ASP A 660 26.54 7.50 -14.81
CA ASP A 660 27.45 6.43 -14.39
C ASP A 660 28.73 6.31 -15.24
N LYS A 661 28.75 6.92 -16.43
CA LYS A 661 29.84 6.75 -17.42
C LYS A 661 30.78 7.93 -17.43
N SER A 662 32.05 7.69 -17.78
CA SER A 662 32.98 8.79 -18.08
C SER A 662 32.49 9.60 -19.28
N GLN A 663 32.84 10.89 -19.31
CA GLN A 663 32.44 11.82 -20.38
C GLN A 663 32.75 11.28 -21.80
N ASN A 664 33.90 10.58 -21.97
CA ASN A 664 34.28 9.97 -23.24
C ASN A 664 33.38 8.78 -23.62
N SER A 665 33.02 7.92 -22.66
CA SER A 665 32.13 6.78 -22.88
C SER A 665 30.70 7.25 -23.15
N ALA A 666 30.20 8.23 -22.38
CA ALA A 666 28.90 8.85 -22.60
C ALA A 666 28.81 9.53 -23.97
N ARG A 667 29.87 10.21 -24.42
CA ARG A 667 29.95 10.79 -25.77
C ARG A 667 29.83 9.72 -26.86
N ASN A 668 30.50 8.58 -26.70
CA ASN A 668 30.41 7.46 -27.65
C ASN A 668 28.99 6.87 -27.66
N ASN A 669 28.40 6.61 -26.50
CA ASN A 669 27.03 6.08 -26.39
C ASN A 669 26.00 7.05 -26.97
N ARG A 670 26.13 8.34 -26.72
CA ARG A 670 25.30 9.38 -27.33
C ARG A 670 25.39 9.30 -28.85
N ASN A 671 26.59 9.27 -29.42
CA ASN A 671 26.74 9.25 -30.89
C ASN A 671 26.13 7.98 -31.50
N VAL A 672 26.26 6.82 -30.85
CA VAL A 672 25.63 5.56 -31.29
C VAL A 672 24.11 5.64 -31.20
N ASN A 673 23.56 6.16 -30.10
CA ASN A 673 22.11 6.29 -29.93
C ASN A 673 21.51 7.35 -30.84
N ILE A 674 22.21 8.46 -31.11
CA ILE A 674 21.81 9.45 -32.11
C ILE A 674 21.78 8.83 -33.51
N LYS A 675 22.73 7.94 -33.84
CA LYS A 675 22.68 7.20 -35.11
C LYS A 675 21.44 6.32 -35.19
N LYS A 676 21.21 5.46 -34.19
CA LYS A 676 20.00 4.62 -34.11
C LYS A 676 18.70 5.44 -34.18
N LEU A 677 18.70 6.60 -33.52
CA LEU A 677 17.56 7.50 -33.54
C LEU A 677 17.30 8.07 -34.93
N ARG A 678 18.34 8.49 -35.66
CA ARG A 678 18.21 8.90 -37.07
C ARG A 678 17.65 7.77 -37.92
N ASP A 679 18.18 6.55 -37.79
CA ASP A 679 17.72 5.38 -38.55
C ASP A 679 16.22 5.11 -38.32
N LEU A 680 15.71 5.28 -37.09
CA LEU A 680 14.28 5.15 -36.80
C LEU A 680 13.45 6.30 -37.38
N LEU A 681 13.94 7.54 -37.25
CA LEU A 681 13.24 8.74 -37.67
C LEU A 681 13.16 8.89 -39.21
N GLU A 682 14.03 8.23 -39.98
CA GLU A 682 13.92 8.15 -41.45
C GLU A 682 12.56 7.60 -41.91
N SER A 683 11.98 6.66 -41.15
CA SER A 683 10.65 6.11 -41.43
C SER A 683 9.51 7.07 -41.07
N VAL A 684 9.78 8.08 -40.25
CA VAL A 684 8.82 9.10 -39.81
C VAL A 684 8.80 10.27 -40.78
N GLY A 685 9.94 10.86 -41.13
CA GLY A 685 9.96 12.11 -41.88
C GLY A 685 11.36 12.61 -42.14
N ASP A 686 11.47 13.79 -42.74
CA ASP A 686 12.76 14.42 -42.98
C ASP A 686 13.22 15.14 -41.71
N ILE A 687 13.64 14.34 -40.72
CA ILE A 687 14.04 14.80 -39.38
C ILE A 687 15.56 14.89 -39.29
N THR A 688 16.05 16.09 -39.02
CA THR A 688 17.47 16.40 -38.93
C THR A 688 17.89 16.67 -37.49
N ILE A 689 18.83 15.88 -36.97
CA ILE A 689 19.48 16.12 -35.69
C ILE A 689 20.88 16.70 -35.93
N LYS A 690 21.14 17.92 -35.45
CA LYS A 690 22.43 18.62 -35.58
C LYS A 690 23.02 18.96 -34.22
N SER A 691 24.35 19.04 -34.15
CA SER A 691 25.07 19.52 -32.98
C SER A 691 25.74 20.85 -33.30
N THR A 692 25.41 21.90 -32.56
CA THR A 692 25.97 23.25 -32.71
C THR A 692 26.43 23.73 -31.33
N SER A 693 27.71 24.10 -31.20
CA SER A 693 28.29 24.60 -29.93
C SER A 693 28.00 23.71 -28.71
N ASP A 694 28.19 22.40 -28.89
CA ASP A 694 27.95 21.35 -27.87
C ASP A 694 26.49 21.23 -27.38
N LYS A 695 25.54 21.71 -28.18
CA LYS A 695 24.10 21.53 -27.97
C LYS A 695 23.50 20.77 -29.14
N TRP A 696 22.60 19.84 -28.85
CA TRP A 696 21.94 19.00 -29.83
C TRP A 696 20.53 19.52 -30.11
N GLN A 697 20.25 19.78 -31.38
CA GLN A 697 18.97 20.30 -31.86
C GLN A 697 18.36 19.28 -32.81
N ILE A 698 17.04 19.14 -32.74
CA ILE A 698 16.24 18.40 -33.70
C ILE A 698 15.35 19.38 -34.45
N THR A 699 15.31 19.25 -35.76
CA THR A 699 14.46 20.03 -36.67
C THR A 699 13.81 19.07 -37.65
N PHE A 700 12.55 19.30 -37.98
CA PHE A 700 11.79 18.49 -38.92
C PHE A 700 10.99 19.44 -39.83
N ASP A 701 10.57 18.91 -40.98
CA ASP A 701 9.79 19.64 -41.96
C ASP A 701 8.31 19.74 -41.56
N GLU A 702 7.53 20.46 -42.36
CA GLU A 702 6.08 20.63 -42.13
C GLU A 702 5.29 19.32 -42.31
N GLU A 703 5.89 18.27 -42.86
CA GLU A 703 5.23 16.97 -43.08
C GLU A 703 5.11 16.13 -41.80
N VAL A 704 6.01 16.32 -40.83
CA VAL A 704 5.95 15.64 -39.53
C VAL A 704 5.13 16.46 -38.54
N PHE A 705 4.02 15.89 -38.07
CA PHE A 705 3.23 16.54 -37.02
C PHE A 705 3.81 16.28 -35.62
N PHE A 706 4.02 17.32 -34.82
CA PHE A 706 4.42 17.19 -33.42
C PHE A 706 3.42 17.92 -32.51
N ASP A 707 2.65 17.15 -31.74
CA ASP A 707 1.48 17.65 -31.01
C ASP A 707 1.80 18.72 -29.96
N TYR A 708 2.85 18.51 -29.16
CA TYR A 708 3.29 19.46 -28.15
C TYR A 708 3.78 20.75 -28.78
N GLY A 709 4.55 20.66 -29.87
CA GLY A 709 5.03 21.83 -30.61
C GLY A 709 3.87 22.66 -31.15
N TYR A 710 2.93 22.00 -31.82
CA TYR A 710 1.72 22.63 -32.36
C TYR A 710 0.86 23.27 -31.26
N LEU A 711 0.67 22.57 -30.13
CA LEU A 711 -0.09 23.10 -29.01
C LEU A 711 0.58 24.35 -28.43
N ILE A 712 1.88 24.32 -28.17
CA ILE A 712 2.62 25.48 -27.65
C ILE A 712 2.50 26.68 -28.60
N GLU A 713 2.63 26.47 -29.91
CA GLU A 713 2.44 27.52 -30.92
C GLU A 713 1.03 28.13 -30.83
N CYS A 714 -0.01 27.28 -30.77
CA CYS A 714 -1.40 27.74 -30.63
C CYS A 714 -1.63 28.56 -29.35
N LEU A 715 -1.05 28.12 -28.23
CA LEU A 715 -1.15 28.80 -26.92
C LEU A 715 -0.39 30.15 -26.93
N GLU A 716 0.78 30.21 -27.57
CA GLU A 716 1.59 31.43 -27.64
C GLU A 716 1.02 32.48 -28.59
N GLU A 717 0.44 32.05 -29.71
CA GLU A 717 -0.23 32.94 -30.68
C GLU A 717 -1.65 33.33 -30.25
N GLN A 718 -2.16 32.76 -29.15
CA GLN A 718 -3.53 32.97 -28.69
C GLN A 718 -4.56 32.70 -29.81
N ARG A 719 -4.38 31.59 -30.54
CA ARG A 719 -5.31 31.19 -31.59
C ARG A 719 -6.72 31.00 -30.99
N PRO A 720 -7.81 31.23 -31.74
CA PRO A 720 -9.15 30.98 -31.21
C PRO A 720 -9.36 29.51 -30.83
N ILE A 721 -10.11 29.27 -29.73
CA ILE A 721 -10.53 27.91 -29.37
C ILE A 721 -11.39 27.32 -30.49
N THR A 722 -10.96 26.18 -30.99
CA THR A 722 -11.71 25.31 -31.91
C THR A 722 -11.92 23.95 -31.25
N PRO A 723 -12.94 23.17 -31.66
CA PRO A 723 -13.12 21.79 -31.18
C PRO A 723 -11.85 20.93 -31.37
N ALA A 724 -11.08 21.23 -32.42
CA ALA A 724 -9.81 20.62 -32.73
C ALA A 724 -8.74 20.83 -31.66
N LEU A 725 -8.48 22.09 -31.33
CA LEU A 725 -7.51 22.45 -30.30
C LEU A 725 -7.95 21.97 -28.92
N LEU A 726 -9.25 22.00 -28.64
CA LEU A 726 -9.80 21.50 -27.39
C LEU A 726 -9.69 19.98 -27.26
N GLY A 727 -9.90 19.24 -28.36
CA GLY A 727 -9.65 17.80 -28.42
C GLY A 727 -8.18 17.45 -28.18
N LEU A 728 -7.25 18.31 -28.60
CA LEU A 728 -5.82 18.16 -28.32
C LEU A 728 -5.51 18.36 -26.84
N ILE A 729 -6.05 19.42 -26.22
CA ILE A 729 -5.89 19.72 -24.79
C ILE A 729 -6.45 18.59 -23.92
N LYS A 730 -7.63 18.05 -24.27
CA LYS A 730 -8.30 16.96 -23.54
C LYS A 730 -7.49 15.65 -23.48
N ARG A 731 -6.47 15.48 -24.34
CA ARG A 731 -5.54 14.34 -24.24
C ARG A 731 -4.70 14.37 -22.95
N GLY A 732 -4.67 15.51 -22.25
CA GLY A 732 -4.01 15.68 -20.97
C GLY A 732 -2.57 16.15 -21.10
N ASN A 733 -1.78 15.95 -20.04
CA ASN A 733 -0.40 16.44 -20.00
C ASN A 733 0.54 15.60 -20.89
N ILE A 734 1.73 16.14 -21.16
CA ILE A 734 2.76 15.41 -21.90
C ILE A 734 3.34 14.27 -21.06
N LEU A 735 3.53 13.11 -21.70
CA LEU A 735 4.28 11.96 -21.18
C LEU A 735 3.89 11.62 -19.72
N PRO A 736 2.60 11.35 -19.44
CA PRO A 736 2.09 11.20 -18.07
C PRO A 736 2.77 10.06 -17.29
N SER A 737 3.18 8.99 -17.97
CA SER A 737 3.89 7.85 -17.38
C SER A 737 5.41 8.02 -17.26
N LEU A 738 5.98 9.14 -17.72
CA LEU A 738 7.42 9.38 -17.63
C LEU A 738 7.74 10.14 -16.34
N GLU A 739 8.30 9.44 -15.36
CA GLU A 739 8.70 9.97 -14.05
C GLU A 739 10.19 10.38 -14.08
N LEU A 740 10.46 11.55 -14.67
CA LEU A 740 11.81 12.14 -14.69
C LEU A 740 11.72 13.60 -14.23
N ASP A 741 12.48 13.96 -13.19
CA ASP A 741 12.43 15.28 -12.53
C ASP A 741 12.47 16.47 -13.50
N TRP A 742 13.32 16.38 -14.53
CA TRP A 742 13.48 17.47 -15.50
C TRP A 742 12.30 17.62 -16.47
N VAL A 743 11.47 16.59 -16.65
CA VAL A 743 10.26 16.61 -17.48
C VAL A 743 9.11 17.27 -16.73
N ASP A 744 9.05 17.14 -15.40
CA ASP A 744 7.98 17.72 -14.59
C ASP A 744 7.93 19.25 -14.70
N GLY A 745 9.09 19.89 -14.86
CA GLY A 745 9.17 21.32 -15.18
C GLY A 745 8.53 21.70 -16.52
N TYR A 746 8.48 20.81 -17.52
CA TYR A 746 7.76 21.02 -18.77
C TYR A 746 6.26 20.73 -18.62
N LYS A 747 5.90 19.66 -17.90
CA LYS A 747 4.50 19.31 -17.59
C LYS A 747 3.79 20.45 -16.85
N ALA A 748 4.42 21.01 -15.81
CA ALA A 748 3.87 22.12 -15.04
C ALA A 748 3.71 23.39 -15.88
N LYS A 749 4.72 23.73 -16.70
CA LYS A 749 4.66 24.88 -17.62
C LYS A 749 3.55 24.74 -18.65
N LEU A 750 3.37 23.54 -19.19
CA LEU A 750 2.31 23.27 -20.15
C LEU A 750 0.93 23.42 -19.49
N SER A 751 0.71 22.77 -18.34
CA SER A 751 -0.54 22.91 -17.57
C SER A 751 -0.86 24.38 -17.30
N ASN A 752 0.09 25.16 -16.79
CA ASN A 752 -0.14 26.59 -16.52
C ASN A 752 -0.50 27.37 -17.78
N LYS A 753 0.22 27.17 -18.89
CA LYS A 753 -0.11 27.82 -20.18
C LYS A 753 -1.50 27.44 -20.70
N ILE A 754 -1.88 26.17 -20.58
CA ILE A 754 -3.22 25.69 -20.97
C ILE A 754 -4.28 26.36 -20.10
N VAL A 755 -4.11 26.36 -18.78
CA VAL A 755 -5.05 26.98 -17.84
C VAL A 755 -5.21 28.48 -18.15
N ASP A 756 -4.11 29.23 -18.28
CA ASP A 756 -4.14 30.66 -18.60
C ASP A 756 -4.85 30.95 -19.94
N TYR A 757 -4.55 30.16 -20.96
CA TYR A 757 -5.15 30.27 -22.29
C TYR A 757 -6.66 29.96 -22.26
N LEU A 758 -7.06 28.90 -21.55
CA LEU A 758 -8.46 28.49 -21.42
C LEU A 758 -9.27 29.51 -20.62
N ILE A 759 -8.73 30.07 -19.53
CA ILE A 759 -9.35 31.16 -18.77
C ILE A 759 -9.48 32.43 -19.64
N THR A 760 -8.47 32.75 -20.44
CA THR A 760 -8.53 33.91 -21.32
C THR A 760 -9.63 33.74 -22.37
N ASN A 761 -9.71 32.56 -23.00
CA ASN A 761 -10.71 32.29 -24.03
C ASN A 761 -12.13 32.09 -23.48
N SER A 762 -12.28 31.62 -22.24
CA SER A 762 -13.59 31.53 -21.59
C SER A 762 -14.23 32.91 -21.43
N ARG A 763 -13.42 33.95 -21.21
CA ARG A 763 -13.86 35.36 -21.12
C ARG A 763 -14.22 35.97 -22.47
N VAL A 764 -13.60 35.51 -23.56
CA VAL A 764 -13.83 36.04 -24.92
C VAL A 764 -15.08 35.43 -25.57
N ASN A 765 -15.40 34.17 -25.29
CA ASN A 765 -16.55 33.45 -25.88
C ASN A 765 -17.61 33.02 -24.84
N PRO A 766 -18.21 33.93 -24.05
CA PRO A 766 -19.07 33.57 -22.92
C PRO A 766 -20.40 32.90 -23.30
N HIS A 767 -20.82 32.98 -24.58
CA HIS A 767 -22.17 32.58 -25.00
C HIS A 767 -22.27 31.16 -25.59
N ASP A 768 -21.16 30.47 -25.87
CA ASP A 768 -21.18 29.08 -26.31
C ASP A 768 -21.10 28.15 -25.08
N ALA A 769 -22.27 27.75 -24.59
CA ALA A 769 -22.38 26.98 -23.35
C ALA A 769 -21.62 25.65 -23.41
N ASP A 770 -21.59 24.96 -24.55
CA ASP A 770 -20.98 23.64 -24.65
C ASP A 770 -19.45 23.74 -24.74
N ILE A 771 -18.92 24.78 -25.40
CA ILE A 771 -17.48 25.12 -25.34
C ILE A 771 -17.06 25.52 -23.92
N GLN A 772 -17.88 26.27 -23.19
CA GLN A 772 -17.59 26.68 -21.81
C GLN A 772 -17.47 25.49 -20.85
N LEU A 773 -18.34 24.48 -21.00
CA LEU A 773 -18.23 23.26 -20.21
C LEU A 773 -16.93 22.52 -20.52
N ASP A 774 -16.60 22.36 -21.80
CA ASP A 774 -15.39 21.67 -22.22
C ASP A 774 -14.12 22.41 -21.77
N ILE A 775 -14.15 23.74 -21.74
CA ILE A 775 -13.08 24.57 -21.17
C ILE A 775 -12.93 24.27 -19.68
N ALA A 776 -14.02 24.30 -18.90
CA ALA A 776 -13.97 24.07 -17.46
C ALA A 776 -13.46 22.65 -17.12
N ASP A 777 -13.93 21.63 -17.85
CA ASP A 777 -13.47 20.26 -17.69
C ASP A 777 -11.99 20.11 -18.03
N SER A 778 -11.52 20.80 -19.07
CA SER A 778 -10.11 20.81 -19.46
C SER A 778 -9.24 21.53 -18.42
N ILE A 779 -9.71 22.63 -17.84
CA ILE A 779 -8.98 23.31 -16.74
C ILE A 779 -8.86 22.37 -15.54
N PHE A 780 -9.94 21.69 -15.13
CA PHE A 780 -9.89 20.75 -14.01
C PHE A 780 -8.94 19.56 -14.23
N GLN A 781 -8.70 19.15 -15.48
CA GLN A 781 -7.72 18.11 -15.80
C GLN A 781 -6.28 18.55 -15.51
N HIS A 782 -5.99 19.85 -15.56
CA HIS A 782 -4.66 20.43 -15.34
C HIS A 782 -4.50 21.08 -13.96
N ASP A 783 -5.59 21.56 -13.37
CA ASP A 783 -5.66 22.23 -12.08
C ASP A 783 -7.01 21.93 -11.40
N ILE A 784 -7.00 20.93 -10.52
CA ILE A 784 -8.21 20.39 -9.85
C ILE A 784 -8.86 21.38 -8.88
N ILE A 785 -8.11 22.38 -8.41
CA ILE A 785 -8.54 23.40 -7.45
C ILE A 785 -8.63 24.79 -8.12
N ASN A 786 -8.92 24.82 -9.42
CA ASN A 786 -9.10 26.06 -10.14
C ASN A 786 -10.50 26.70 -9.92
N GLN A 787 -10.54 27.86 -9.27
CA GLN A 787 -11.78 28.56 -8.96
C GLN A 787 -12.54 29.10 -10.20
N ASP A 788 -11.83 29.50 -11.26
CA ASP A 788 -12.47 29.93 -12.52
C ASP A 788 -13.20 28.76 -13.19
N ALA A 789 -12.59 27.57 -13.21
CA ALA A 789 -13.21 26.35 -13.74
C ALA A 789 -14.47 25.97 -12.94
N LEU A 790 -14.40 26.05 -11.60
CA LEU A 790 -15.55 25.85 -10.73
C LEU A 790 -16.68 26.82 -11.07
N SER A 791 -16.35 28.10 -11.22
CA SER A 791 -17.31 29.15 -11.56
C SER A 791 -17.99 28.89 -12.90
N ILE A 792 -17.23 28.59 -13.95
CA ILE A 792 -17.76 28.31 -15.29
C ILE A 792 -18.68 27.09 -15.26
N LYS A 793 -18.25 25.98 -14.65
CA LYS A 793 -18.99 24.72 -14.61
C LYS A 793 -20.26 24.81 -13.78
N VAL A 794 -20.21 25.46 -12.61
CA VAL A 794 -21.38 25.70 -11.76
C VAL A 794 -22.40 26.57 -12.49
N ARG A 795 -21.97 27.67 -13.14
CA ARG A 795 -22.87 28.54 -13.92
C ARG A 795 -23.50 27.81 -15.11
N TYR A 796 -22.72 27.02 -15.86
CA TYR A 796 -23.26 26.20 -16.95
C TYR A 796 -24.34 25.23 -16.46
N LEU A 797 -24.05 24.48 -15.39
CA LEU A 797 -24.98 23.51 -14.83
C LEU A 797 -26.24 24.18 -14.28
N ASN A 798 -26.08 25.36 -13.65
CA ASN A 798 -27.18 26.18 -13.16
C ASN A 798 -28.09 26.67 -14.32
N ALA A 799 -27.51 27.20 -15.40
CA ALA A 799 -28.23 27.64 -16.60
C ALA A 799 -28.99 26.48 -17.28
N LYS A 800 -28.45 25.26 -17.24
CA LYS A 800 -29.12 24.03 -17.71
C LYS A 800 -30.12 23.44 -16.71
N LYS A 801 -30.41 24.12 -15.59
CA LYS A 801 -31.29 23.67 -14.49
C LYS A 801 -30.86 22.35 -13.85
N LYS A 802 -29.57 22.02 -13.92
CA LYS A 802 -28.95 20.82 -13.32
C LYS A 802 -28.35 21.14 -11.94
N PHE A 803 -29.16 21.71 -11.04
CA PHE A 803 -28.72 22.20 -9.72
C PHE A 803 -28.00 21.15 -8.87
N ALA A 804 -28.47 19.89 -8.89
CA ALA A 804 -27.83 18.80 -8.15
C ALA A 804 -26.41 18.51 -8.64
N LEU A 805 -26.15 18.64 -9.94
CA LEU A 805 -24.81 18.48 -10.50
C LEU A 805 -23.93 19.69 -10.20
N ALA A 806 -24.49 20.90 -10.20
CA ALA A 806 -23.77 22.12 -9.83
C ALA A 806 -23.29 22.03 -8.37
N LYS A 807 -24.19 21.64 -7.45
CA LYS A 807 -23.86 21.44 -6.04
C LYS A 807 -22.82 20.34 -5.85
N LYS A 808 -22.98 19.20 -6.54
CA LYS A 808 -21.99 18.11 -6.50
C LYS A 808 -20.61 18.55 -7.00
N CYS A 809 -20.55 19.38 -8.04
CA CYS A 809 -19.30 19.93 -8.56
C CYS A 809 -18.58 20.79 -7.50
N TYR A 810 -19.34 21.66 -6.83
CA TYR A 810 -18.83 22.49 -5.74
C TYR A 810 -18.39 21.68 -4.52
N GLU A 811 -19.21 20.74 -4.05
CA GLU A 811 -18.85 19.86 -2.91
C GLU A 811 -17.62 18.98 -3.23
N SER A 812 -17.41 18.60 -4.49
CA SER A 812 -16.20 17.87 -4.91
C SER A 812 -14.97 18.77 -4.86
N TYR A 813 -15.10 20.02 -5.34
CA TYR A 813 -14.03 21.01 -5.27
C TYR A 813 -13.63 21.34 -3.84
N GLU A 814 -14.59 21.59 -2.93
CA GLU A 814 -14.30 21.86 -1.51
C GLU A 814 -13.49 20.74 -0.88
N LYS A 815 -13.84 19.50 -1.20
CA LYS A 815 -13.16 18.33 -0.68
C LYS A 815 -11.73 18.21 -1.19
N GLU A 816 -11.49 18.46 -2.48
CA GLU A 816 -10.13 18.45 -3.05
C GLU A 816 -9.30 19.64 -2.51
N TYR A 817 -9.91 20.80 -2.31
CA TYR A 817 -9.29 21.96 -1.69
C TYR A 817 -8.84 21.66 -0.25
N GLU A 818 -9.74 21.08 0.58
CA GLU A 818 -9.43 20.69 1.95
C GLU A 818 -8.35 19.60 2.02
N LEU A 819 -8.37 18.64 1.09
CA LEU A 819 -7.34 17.61 1.00
C LEU A 819 -5.95 18.18 0.70
N LEU A 820 -5.86 19.18 -0.17
CA LEU A 820 -4.58 19.77 -0.60
C LEU A 820 -4.04 20.81 0.37
N TYR A 821 -4.91 21.62 0.99
CA TYR A 821 -4.50 22.75 1.83
C TYR A 821 -4.73 22.53 3.34
N GLY A 822 -5.49 21.51 3.74
CA GLY A 822 -5.78 21.23 5.15
C GLY A 822 -6.74 22.22 5.81
N GLU A 823 -7.43 23.04 5.02
CA GLU A 823 -8.42 24.03 5.49
C GLU A 823 -9.67 24.02 4.60
N ALA A 824 -10.81 24.43 5.17
CA ALA A 824 -12.07 24.50 4.44
C ALA A 824 -12.05 25.66 3.43
N PHE A 825 -12.65 25.44 2.26
CA PHE A 825 -12.86 26.49 1.27
C PHE A 825 -13.89 27.51 1.78
N ASP A 826 -13.57 28.80 1.69
CA ASP A 826 -14.30 29.87 2.37
C ASP A 826 -15.34 30.60 1.50
N VAL A 827 -15.36 30.35 0.19
CA VAL A 827 -16.29 30.99 -0.75
C VAL A 827 -17.55 30.14 -0.92
N PRO A 828 -18.73 30.59 -0.43
CA PRO A 828 -19.94 29.76 -0.42
C PRO A 828 -20.52 29.52 -1.82
N PHE A 829 -21.18 28.38 -2.01
CA PHE A 829 -21.82 27.96 -3.27
C PHE A 829 -22.67 29.07 -3.94
N ASP A 830 -23.41 29.84 -3.14
CA ASP A 830 -24.30 30.90 -3.64
C ASP A 830 -23.56 31.99 -4.43
N GLU A 831 -22.27 32.24 -4.16
CA GLU A 831 -21.47 33.21 -4.92
C GLU A 831 -21.18 32.75 -6.34
N PHE A 832 -21.05 31.44 -6.56
CA PHE A 832 -20.86 30.86 -7.89
C PHE A 832 -22.16 30.81 -8.70
N VAL A 833 -23.31 30.79 -8.01
CA VAL A 833 -24.66 30.76 -8.62
C VAL A 833 -25.13 32.17 -9.01
N LYS A 834 -24.80 33.21 -8.22
CA LYS A 834 -25.30 34.60 -8.40
C LYS A 834 -24.83 35.34 -9.66
N GLY A 835 -23.90 34.79 -10.43
CA GLY A 835 -23.43 35.37 -11.70
C GLY A 835 -24.30 35.07 -12.92
N SER A 836 -25.53 34.59 -12.75
CA SER A 836 -26.39 34.06 -13.82
C SER A 836 -27.38 35.08 -14.42
N GLU A 837 -26.91 36.28 -14.74
CA GLU A 837 -27.55 37.10 -15.79
C GLU A 837 -26.72 36.91 -17.07
N ILE A 838 -27.19 36.01 -17.94
CA ILE A 838 -26.84 35.98 -19.37
C ILE A 838 -27.94 36.71 -20.12
#